data_AF-A0A2W0AJY7-F1
#
_entry.id   AF-A0A2W0AJY7-F1
#
_cell.length_a   1.000
_cell.length_b   1.000
_cell.length_c   1.000
_cell.angle_alpha   90.00
_cell.angle_beta   90.00
_cell.angle_gamma   90.00
#
_symmetry.space_group_name_H-M   'P 1'
#
loop_
_entity.id
_entity.type
_entity.pdbx_description
1 polymer ?
#
loop_
_entity_poly.entity_id
_entity_poly.type
_entity_poly.pdbx_seq_one_letter_code
_entity_poly.pdbx_strand_id
1 'polypeptide(L)'
;MRKWLRLLGVLLCSLTPLAAQDIDSSPSLKGRSVSTIADQISDASERAAFLDLFRQAPPADMLGRAKGFLIRFPQSAFLAQAYEVAARANFDLEKYESGLDDARKSLALLPENPLLLVAVADVEAREGLNQTAVEHAEEALDDLDRFAAPSSVKEHDWPDVKRRLKASAHFSKGRAWLQQALGLSAGEKRDQLLKTSEASLDRAQQLNSADSETSYLLGLARLMSGEPSRAASDFAMVYRRGGEIAPKARESLRAIYKLLYPRSDLPFETFVQQAQARWTSRAQTSSGDPAQPSRTTYKQSAYFGSASCRACHADIYKQWSQSGMSKMFRPYAAENVLGDFKNNNDFYLADEVEYRSDKLTITRSPQPALFARMVIRSDHHYFDILQSDHQWHTYPVDYTIGSKFQQAYATKLPNGEIHVFPIQYNLLEKQWVNFWKTIDGPGSERADPRSWEKLDSSTSYQALCAVCHTSQLRNVKGAGFDAKNLEFNEPGIDCEMCHGPSADHVLEATANEYHPKPPLTPPVNFHAIDHRKFVAICAQCHMQSAIRKPGPAGELNYSSAGDFFTTGMREPFVEFSRKGFYKDGRFRQTTFIVEALERSQCFKKGAVSCGTCHNPHAHDSASNPTSLKFRDNPDQMCTGCHTQFQDSARAAEHSHHSASSEGSRCVSCHMPRIMDALLFRARYHQMDDIPNADMTRRFGQDESPNACLLCHQSKDADWVQQQLSAWRSVAVSRK
;
A
#
# COMPACT_ATOMS: atom_id res chain seq x y z
N MET A 1 -29.84 -19.80 5.15
CA MET A 1 -28.71 -19.05 4.49
C MET A 1 -28.94 -17.56 4.10
N ARG A 2 -30.18 -17.02 4.06
CA ARG A 2 -30.51 -15.67 3.51
C ARG A 2 -30.11 -14.40 4.30
N LYS A 3 -29.66 -14.50 5.55
CA LYS A 3 -29.48 -13.33 6.46
C LYS A 3 -28.06 -12.77 6.53
N TRP A 4 -27.03 -13.53 6.17
CA TRP A 4 -25.64 -13.14 6.39
C TRP A 4 -25.07 -12.18 5.33
N LEU A 5 -25.35 -12.40 4.03
CA LEU A 5 -25.02 -11.41 2.97
C LEU A 5 -25.76 -10.07 3.18
N ARG A 6 -27.02 -10.12 3.64
CA ARG A 6 -27.79 -8.91 4.01
C ARG A 6 -27.16 -8.12 5.15
N LEU A 7 -26.50 -8.76 6.12
CA LEU A 7 -25.87 -8.08 7.26
C LEU A 7 -24.57 -7.36 6.87
N LEU A 8 -23.85 -7.84 5.86
CA LEU A 8 -22.68 -7.16 5.29
C LEU A 8 -23.08 -5.95 4.43
N GLY A 9 -24.18 -6.03 3.68
CA GLY A 9 -24.73 -4.89 2.95
C GLY A 9 -25.33 -3.78 3.84
N VAL A 10 -25.77 -4.11 5.06
CA VAL A 10 -26.42 -3.16 5.99
C VAL A 10 -25.41 -2.37 6.84
N LEU A 11 -24.23 -2.90 7.12
CA LEU A 11 -23.23 -2.27 8.02
C LEU A 11 -22.39 -1.14 7.37
N LEU A 12 -22.53 -0.90 6.07
CA LEU A 12 -21.66 0.01 5.30
C LEU A 12 -22.34 1.32 4.82
N CYS A 13 -23.58 1.64 5.23
CA CYS A 13 -24.40 2.64 4.53
C CYS A 13 -24.91 3.83 5.35
N SER A 14 -24.44 4.09 6.56
CA SER A 14 -24.89 5.27 7.33
C SER A 14 -23.97 6.48 7.11
N LEU A 15 -24.34 7.40 6.21
CA LEU A 15 -23.68 8.71 6.03
C LEU A 15 -24.52 9.85 6.65
N THR A 16 -23.88 10.66 7.49
CA THR A 16 -24.36 11.99 7.92
C THR A 16 -23.55 13.09 7.24
N PRO A 17 -24.15 14.23 6.83
CA PRO A 17 -23.42 15.29 6.14
C PRO A 17 -22.78 16.25 7.16
N LEU A 18 -21.50 16.61 7.00
CA LEU A 18 -20.94 17.95 7.28
C LEU A 18 -19.43 18.02 7.00
N ALA A 19 -19.06 19.14 6.35
CA ALA A 19 -17.75 19.77 6.14
C ALA A 19 -16.67 19.06 5.29
N ALA A 20 -16.24 19.78 4.25
CA ALA A 20 -15.10 19.48 3.40
C ALA A 20 -13.80 20.03 4.01
N GLN A 21 -12.75 19.20 4.04
CA GLN A 21 -11.33 19.51 3.78
C GLN A 21 -10.47 18.28 4.07
N ASP A 22 -9.72 17.79 3.07
CA ASP A 22 -8.26 17.67 3.18
C ASP A 22 -7.67 17.24 1.83
N ILE A 23 -6.77 18.08 1.30
CA ILE A 23 -5.89 17.71 0.20
C ILE A 23 -4.58 17.22 0.83
N ASP A 24 -4.49 15.90 0.96
CA ASP A 24 -3.33 15.00 0.85
C ASP A 24 -1.94 15.47 1.34
N SER A 25 -1.90 16.41 2.26
CA SER A 25 -0.66 16.97 2.79
C SER A 25 -0.70 17.17 4.30
N SER A 26 -1.88 17.36 4.87
CA SER A 26 -2.08 17.34 6.32
C SER A 26 -2.41 15.91 6.77
N PRO A 27 -1.56 15.28 7.61
CA PRO A 27 -1.88 13.99 8.22
C PRO A 27 -2.95 14.18 9.31
N SER A 28 -4.20 14.42 8.94
CA SER A 28 -5.33 14.47 9.87
C SER A 28 -6.30 13.31 9.67
N LEU A 29 -6.56 12.58 10.75
CA LEU A 29 -7.52 11.46 10.81
C LEU A 29 -8.98 11.93 11.07
N LYS A 30 -9.26 13.23 11.16
CA LYS A 30 -10.59 13.72 11.53
C LYS A 30 -11.44 14.14 10.32
N GLY A 31 -12.54 13.40 10.08
CA GLY A 31 -13.70 13.90 9.34
C GLY A 31 -13.75 13.60 7.84
N ARG A 32 -13.43 12.37 7.41
CA ARG A 32 -13.45 11.99 5.98
C ARG A 32 -14.77 11.32 5.60
N SER A 33 -15.41 11.77 4.52
CA SER A 33 -16.68 11.23 4.02
C SER A 33 -16.65 11.01 2.50
N VAL A 34 -17.42 10.03 1.99
CA VAL A 34 -17.61 9.75 0.55
C VAL A 34 -18.00 11.00 -0.26
N SER A 35 -18.66 11.96 0.39
CA SER A 35 -18.98 13.26 -0.20
C SER A 35 -17.75 13.97 -0.77
N THR A 36 -16.60 13.90 -0.09
CA THR A 36 -15.35 14.58 -0.51
C THR A 36 -14.75 14.08 -1.82
N ILE A 37 -14.99 12.82 -2.20
CA ILE A 37 -14.53 12.26 -3.47
C ILE A 37 -15.57 12.46 -4.56
N ALA A 38 -16.85 12.35 -4.21
CA ALA A 38 -17.93 12.73 -5.12
C ALA A 38 -17.84 14.21 -5.53
N ASP A 39 -17.31 15.08 -4.66
CA ASP A 39 -17.03 16.50 -4.94
C ASP A 39 -15.98 16.70 -6.04
N GLN A 40 -15.14 15.69 -6.31
CA GLN A 40 -14.15 15.72 -7.40
C GLN A 40 -14.78 15.40 -8.77
N ILE A 41 -16.06 14.97 -8.81
CA ILE A 41 -16.81 14.77 -10.05
C ILE A 41 -17.40 16.11 -10.50
N SER A 42 -16.83 16.68 -11.55
CA SER A 42 -17.25 17.99 -12.09
C SER A 42 -18.62 17.94 -12.79
N ASP A 43 -18.98 16.82 -13.43
CA ASP A 43 -20.29 16.63 -14.04
C ASP A 43 -21.34 16.35 -12.95
N ALA A 44 -22.26 17.29 -12.73
CA ALA A 44 -23.31 17.17 -11.72
C ALA A 44 -24.20 15.93 -11.92
N SER A 45 -24.40 15.50 -13.16
CA SER A 45 -25.22 14.33 -13.49
C SER A 45 -24.48 13.02 -13.22
N GLU A 46 -23.17 12.97 -13.49
CA GLU A 46 -22.31 11.85 -13.08
C GLU A 46 -22.25 11.76 -11.57
N ARG A 47 -22.03 12.89 -10.89
CA ARG A 47 -21.96 12.97 -9.42
C ARG A 47 -23.25 12.45 -8.78
N ALA A 48 -24.41 12.88 -9.26
CA ALA A 48 -25.70 12.41 -8.76
C ALA A 48 -25.89 10.91 -8.97
N ALA A 49 -25.52 10.38 -10.15
CA ALA A 49 -25.62 8.95 -10.45
C ALA A 49 -24.64 8.12 -9.60
N PHE A 50 -23.42 8.61 -9.38
CA PHE A 50 -22.42 7.98 -8.50
C PHE A 50 -22.93 7.88 -7.07
N LEU A 51 -23.47 8.97 -6.50
CA LEU A 51 -24.05 8.96 -5.15
C LEU A 51 -25.24 8.00 -5.05
N ASP A 52 -26.01 7.83 -6.12
CA ASP A 52 -27.16 6.91 -6.15
C ASP A 52 -26.76 5.42 -6.15
N LEU A 53 -25.53 5.08 -6.53
CA LEU A 53 -24.98 3.71 -6.45
C LEU A 53 -24.96 3.18 -5.00
N PHE A 54 -24.74 4.08 -4.04
CA PHE A 54 -24.58 3.72 -2.62
C PHE A 54 -25.87 3.83 -1.81
N ARG A 55 -26.98 4.25 -2.43
CA ARG A 55 -28.28 4.27 -1.77
C ARG A 55 -28.84 2.85 -1.69
N GLN A 56 -29.32 2.48 -0.51
CA GLN A 56 -29.93 1.18 -0.29
C GLN A 56 -31.19 1.00 -1.17
N ALA A 57 -31.24 -0.12 -1.87
CA ALA A 57 -32.37 -0.54 -2.69
C ALA A 57 -32.38 -2.08 -2.80
N PRO A 58 -33.47 -2.71 -3.27
CA PRO A 58 -33.46 -4.11 -3.66
C PRO A 58 -32.32 -4.43 -4.66
N PRO A 59 -31.72 -5.64 -4.62
CA PRO A 59 -30.58 -5.97 -5.47
C PRO A 59 -30.81 -5.73 -6.98
N ALA A 60 -32.01 -5.99 -7.49
CA ALA A 60 -32.33 -5.73 -8.91
C ALA A 60 -32.22 -4.24 -9.28
N ASP A 61 -32.65 -3.35 -8.38
CA ASP A 61 -32.59 -1.91 -8.60
C ASP A 61 -31.14 -1.40 -8.49
N MET A 62 -30.37 -1.93 -7.53
CA MET A 62 -28.94 -1.64 -7.41
C MET A 62 -28.17 -2.05 -8.66
N LEU A 63 -28.46 -3.24 -9.19
CA LEU A 63 -27.90 -3.71 -10.46
C LEU A 63 -28.29 -2.78 -11.62
N GLY A 64 -29.56 -2.37 -11.70
CA GLY A 64 -30.04 -1.43 -12.72
C GLY A 64 -29.30 -0.10 -12.68
N ARG A 65 -29.12 0.49 -11.49
CA ARG A 65 -28.37 1.74 -11.29
C ARG A 65 -26.90 1.59 -11.69
N ALA A 66 -26.25 0.51 -11.24
CA ALA A 66 -24.86 0.23 -11.56
C ALA A 66 -24.63 0.08 -13.07
N LYS A 67 -25.45 -0.72 -13.75
CA LYS A 67 -25.37 -0.89 -15.21
C LYS A 67 -25.69 0.41 -15.95
N GLY A 68 -26.68 1.17 -15.47
CA GLY A 68 -27.01 2.49 -16.00
C GLY A 68 -25.84 3.48 -15.90
N PHE A 69 -25.14 3.49 -14.76
CA PHE A 69 -23.93 4.30 -14.56
C PHE A 69 -22.83 3.91 -15.56
N LEU A 70 -22.53 2.61 -15.67
CA LEU A 70 -21.49 2.09 -16.56
C LEU A 70 -21.75 2.43 -18.05
N ILE A 71 -23.01 2.44 -18.47
CA ILE A 71 -23.43 2.79 -19.83
C ILE A 71 -23.36 4.29 -20.07
N ARG A 72 -23.85 5.09 -19.12
CA ARG A 72 -23.97 6.54 -19.27
C ARG A 72 -22.64 7.26 -19.09
N PHE A 73 -21.77 6.75 -18.22
CA PHE A 73 -20.48 7.35 -17.87
C PHE A 73 -19.32 6.36 -18.09
N PRO A 74 -19.13 5.87 -19.33
CA PRO A 74 -18.10 4.88 -19.61
C PRO A 74 -16.68 5.44 -19.41
N GLN A 75 -16.48 6.76 -19.37
CA GLN A 75 -15.18 7.38 -19.10
C GLN A 75 -15.00 7.85 -17.64
N SER A 76 -15.92 7.45 -16.76
CA SER A 76 -15.85 7.76 -15.34
C SER A 76 -14.57 7.20 -14.71
N ALA A 77 -14.03 7.91 -13.71
CA ALA A 77 -12.98 7.38 -12.84
C ALA A 77 -13.52 6.36 -11.81
N PHE A 78 -14.85 6.23 -11.70
CA PHE A 78 -15.55 5.48 -10.65
C PHE A 78 -16.19 4.17 -11.12
N LEU A 79 -15.65 3.62 -12.20
CA LEU A 79 -16.15 2.38 -12.79
C LEU A 79 -15.94 1.19 -11.87
N ALA A 80 -14.85 1.17 -11.09
CA ALA A 80 -14.56 0.10 -10.14
C ALA A 80 -15.69 -0.06 -9.11
N GLN A 81 -16.19 1.06 -8.58
CA GLN A 81 -17.29 1.10 -7.62
C GLN A 81 -18.61 0.67 -8.28
N ALA A 82 -18.89 1.13 -9.50
CA ALA A 82 -20.09 0.71 -10.22
C ALA A 82 -20.08 -0.81 -10.54
N TYR A 83 -18.93 -1.35 -10.96
CA TYR A 83 -18.76 -2.79 -11.14
C TYR A 83 -18.87 -3.56 -9.82
N GLU A 84 -18.34 -3.03 -8.72
CA GLU A 84 -18.49 -3.63 -7.39
C GLU A 84 -19.96 -3.74 -6.99
N VAL A 85 -20.73 -2.64 -7.13
CA VAL A 85 -22.17 -2.64 -6.85
C VAL A 85 -22.89 -3.65 -7.72
N ALA A 86 -22.57 -3.72 -9.02
CA ALA A 86 -23.14 -4.72 -9.93
C ALA A 86 -22.80 -6.17 -9.51
N ALA A 87 -21.54 -6.42 -9.12
CA ALA A 87 -21.08 -7.74 -8.68
C ALA A 87 -21.84 -8.21 -7.43
N ARG A 88 -21.90 -7.36 -6.40
CA ARG A 88 -22.63 -7.65 -5.15
C ARG A 88 -24.12 -7.89 -5.42
N ALA A 89 -24.74 -7.04 -6.23
CA ALA A 89 -26.14 -7.19 -6.59
C ALA A 89 -26.41 -8.48 -7.36
N ASN A 90 -25.51 -8.90 -8.25
CA ASN A 90 -25.59 -10.19 -8.93
C ASN A 90 -25.43 -11.37 -7.96
N PHE A 91 -24.50 -11.29 -6.99
CA PHE A 91 -24.36 -12.33 -5.96
C PHE A 91 -25.61 -12.47 -5.09
N ASP A 92 -26.23 -11.34 -4.70
CA ASP A 92 -27.49 -11.33 -3.93
C ASP A 92 -28.69 -11.86 -4.74
N LEU A 93 -28.61 -11.82 -6.08
CA LEU A 93 -29.57 -12.39 -7.01
C LEU A 93 -29.22 -13.82 -7.43
N GLU A 94 -28.19 -14.43 -6.84
CA GLU A 94 -27.68 -15.77 -7.18
C GLU A 94 -27.23 -15.91 -8.65
N LYS A 95 -26.84 -14.79 -9.29
CA LYS A 95 -26.27 -14.73 -10.64
C LYS A 95 -24.74 -14.73 -10.58
N TYR A 96 -24.17 -15.83 -10.09
CA TYR A 96 -22.75 -15.90 -9.74
C TYR A 96 -21.79 -15.63 -10.91
N GLU A 97 -22.04 -16.19 -12.10
CA GLU A 97 -21.19 -15.96 -13.27
C GLU A 97 -21.12 -14.48 -13.65
N SER A 98 -22.27 -13.82 -13.78
CA SER A 98 -22.34 -12.37 -14.05
C SER A 98 -21.70 -11.54 -12.94
N GLY A 99 -21.89 -11.96 -11.69
CA GLY A 99 -21.28 -11.30 -10.53
C GLY A 99 -19.76 -11.41 -10.53
N LEU A 100 -19.20 -12.57 -10.89
CA LEU A 100 -17.76 -12.79 -11.00
C LEU A 100 -17.16 -12.01 -12.19
N ASP A 101 -17.89 -11.88 -13.31
CA ASP A 101 -17.46 -11.04 -14.43
C ASP A 101 -17.40 -9.55 -14.05
N ASP A 102 -18.44 -9.04 -13.38
CA ASP A 102 -18.44 -7.67 -12.85
C ASP A 102 -17.33 -7.48 -11.80
N ALA A 103 -17.14 -8.45 -10.90
CA ALA A 103 -16.09 -8.39 -9.89
C ALA A 103 -14.69 -8.35 -10.53
N ARG A 104 -14.44 -9.16 -11.56
CA ARG A 104 -13.18 -9.15 -12.31
C ARG A 104 -12.90 -7.77 -12.92
N LYS A 105 -13.92 -7.10 -13.46
CA LYS A 105 -13.79 -5.74 -14.02
C LYS A 105 -13.52 -4.70 -12.94
N SER A 106 -14.15 -4.85 -11.76
CA SER A 106 -13.87 -4.00 -10.60
C SER A 106 -12.43 -4.18 -10.11
N LEU A 107 -12.02 -5.42 -9.83
CA LEU A 107 -10.70 -5.77 -9.30
C LEU A 107 -9.57 -5.51 -10.30
N ALA A 108 -9.84 -5.47 -11.60
CA ALA A 108 -8.86 -5.04 -12.60
C ALA A 108 -8.50 -3.55 -12.49
N LEU A 109 -9.45 -2.71 -12.05
CA LEU A 109 -9.24 -1.28 -11.81
C LEU A 109 -8.78 -1.00 -10.37
N LEU A 110 -9.25 -1.79 -9.42
CA LEU A 110 -8.92 -1.64 -8.02
C LEU A 110 -8.76 -3.01 -7.34
N PRO A 111 -7.57 -3.61 -7.42
CA PRO A 111 -7.30 -4.93 -6.87
C PRO A 111 -7.46 -4.98 -5.34
N GLU A 112 -7.08 -3.93 -4.63
CA GLU A 112 -7.04 -3.90 -3.17
C GLU A 112 -8.41 -3.54 -2.56
N ASN A 113 -9.41 -4.36 -2.84
CA ASN A 113 -10.78 -4.22 -2.34
C ASN A 113 -11.17 -5.43 -1.48
N PRO A 114 -10.79 -5.47 -0.19
CA PRO A 114 -11.05 -6.63 0.66
C PRO A 114 -12.54 -6.92 0.81
N LEU A 115 -13.40 -5.89 0.77
CA LEU A 115 -14.84 -6.09 0.92
C LEU A 115 -15.44 -6.86 -0.27
N LEU A 116 -14.91 -6.64 -1.48
CA LEU A 116 -15.32 -7.38 -2.67
C LEU A 116 -14.62 -8.74 -2.74
N LEU A 117 -13.32 -8.80 -2.48
CA LEU A 117 -12.51 -10.03 -2.51
C LEU A 117 -13.06 -11.12 -1.59
N VAL A 118 -13.53 -10.78 -0.38
CA VAL A 118 -14.18 -11.77 0.51
C VAL A 118 -15.41 -12.40 -0.13
N ALA A 119 -16.25 -11.60 -0.79
CA ALA A 119 -17.45 -12.10 -1.45
C ALA A 119 -17.10 -12.93 -2.69
N VAL A 120 -16.13 -12.48 -3.48
CA VAL A 120 -15.62 -13.21 -4.65
C VAL A 120 -15.07 -14.58 -4.22
N ALA A 121 -14.22 -14.63 -3.20
CA ALA A 121 -13.63 -15.87 -2.72
C ALA A 121 -14.69 -16.88 -2.22
N ASP A 122 -15.75 -16.41 -1.55
CA ASP A 122 -16.86 -17.30 -1.15
C ASP A 122 -17.60 -17.86 -2.37
N VAL A 123 -17.92 -17.01 -3.36
CA VAL A 123 -18.60 -17.44 -4.59
C VAL A 123 -17.72 -18.40 -5.40
N GLU A 124 -16.44 -18.09 -5.60
CA GLU A 124 -15.49 -18.96 -6.29
C GLU A 124 -15.35 -20.33 -5.61
N ALA A 125 -15.26 -20.38 -4.28
CA ALA A 125 -15.21 -21.64 -3.55
C ALA A 125 -16.52 -22.45 -3.69
N ARG A 126 -17.67 -21.80 -3.81
CA ARG A 126 -18.96 -22.48 -4.06
C ARG A 126 -19.02 -23.07 -5.47
N GLU A 127 -18.53 -22.34 -6.45
CA GLU A 127 -18.48 -22.76 -7.86
C GLU A 127 -17.32 -23.74 -8.16
N GLY A 128 -16.51 -24.09 -7.16
CA GLY A 128 -15.39 -25.04 -7.30
C GLY A 128 -14.14 -24.44 -7.96
N LEU A 129 -14.07 -23.11 -8.09
CA LEU A 129 -12.91 -22.34 -8.56
C LEU A 129 -11.88 -22.21 -7.43
N ASN A 130 -11.41 -23.35 -6.93
CA ASN A 130 -10.74 -23.42 -5.64
C ASN A 130 -9.41 -22.67 -5.58
N GLN A 131 -8.65 -22.63 -6.67
CA GLN A 131 -7.36 -21.94 -6.67
C GLN A 131 -7.54 -20.42 -6.56
N THR A 132 -8.42 -19.83 -7.38
CA THR A 132 -8.67 -18.39 -7.34
C THR A 132 -9.36 -17.98 -6.05
N ALA A 133 -10.25 -18.83 -5.51
CA ALA A 133 -10.86 -18.61 -4.20
C ALA A 133 -9.83 -18.47 -3.07
N VAL A 134 -8.79 -19.31 -3.08
CA VAL A 134 -7.68 -19.21 -2.11
C VAL A 134 -6.91 -17.91 -2.34
N GLU A 135 -6.53 -17.62 -3.57
CA GLU A 135 -5.74 -16.43 -3.92
C GLU A 135 -6.46 -15.14 -3.46
N HIS A 136 -7.74 -14.95 -3.83
CA HIS A 136 -8.52 -13.79 -3.41
C HIS A 136 -8.80 -13.75 -1.90
N ALA A 137 -8.97 -14.90 -1.23
CA ALA A 137 -9.11 -14.94 0.22
C ALA A 137 -7.83 -14.49 0.93
N GLU A 138 -6.65 -14.83 0.41
CA GLU A 138 -5.37 -14.40 0.97
C GLU A 138 -5.10 -12.92 0.72
N GLU A 139 -5.39 -12.41 -0.47
CA GLU A 139 -5.34 -10.97 -0.77
C GLU A 139 -6.28 -10.18 0.15
N ALA A 140 -7.52 -10.65 0.34
CA ALA A 140 -8.45 -10.02 1.27
C ALA A 140 -7.92 -9.98 2.71
N LEU A 141 -7.27 -11.05 3.18
CA LEU A 141 -6.71 -11.10 4.53
C LEU A 141 -5.54 -10.12 4.70
N ASP A 142 -4.64 -10.01 3.71
CA ASP A 142 -3.54 -9.04 3.71
C ASP A 142 -4.07 -7.60 3.74
N ASP A 143 -5.01 -7.29 2.85
CA ASP A 143 -5.63 -5.97 2.76
C ASP A 143 -6.38 -5.59 4.04
N LEU A 144 -7.14 -6.52 4.63
CA LEU A 144 -7.82 -6.28 5.90
C LEU A 144 -6.84 -5.95 7.01
N ASP A 145 -5.63 -6.50 6.98
CA ASP A 145 -4.59 -6.21 7.97
C ASP A 145 -3.88 -4.88 7.75
N ARG A 146 -3.85 -4.39 6.51
CA ARG A 146 -3.11 -3.22 6.13
C ARG A 146 -3.97 -1.98 5.96
N PHE A 147 -5.29 -2.09 5.75
CA PHE A 147 -6.19 -0.94 5.64
C PHE A 147 -6.84 -0.54 6.95
N ALA A 148 -6.93 0.77 7.17
CA ALA A 148 -7.76 1.36 8.22
C ALA A 148 -9.25 1.15 7.97
N ALA A 149 -10.05 1.55 8.95
CA ALA A 149 -11.50 1.54 8.83
C ALA A 149 -11.92 2.37 7.61
N PRO A 150 -12.71 1.82 6.68
CA PRO A 150 -13.30 2.63 5.63
C PRO A 150 -14.34 3.58 6.24
N SER A 151 -14.46 4.78 5.69
CA SER A 151 -15.39 5.83 6.09
C SER A 151 -16.86 5.38 6.15
N SER A 152 -17.21 4.35 5.37
CA SER A 152 -18.52 3.70 5.37
C SER A 152 -18.84 2.90 6.64
N VAL A 153 -17.84 2.59 7.47
CA VAL A 153 -18.00 1.87 8.75
C VAL A 153 -17.61 2.80 9.89
N LYS A 154 -18.43 2.89 10.92
CA LYS A 154 -18.08 3.68 12.11
C LYS A 154 -16.82 3.08 12.76
N GLU A 155 -15.92 3.93 13.23
CA GLU A 155 -14.62 3.48 13.77
C GLU A 155 -14.76 2.44 14.89
N HIS A 156 -15.77 2.56 15.76
CA HIS A 156 -16.04 1.60 16.83
C HIS A 156 -16.59 0.25 16.34
N ASP A 157 -17.24 0.21 15.17
CA ASP A 157 -17.80 -1.01 14.56
C ASP A 157 -16.75 -1.77 13.74
N TRP A 158 -15.70 -1.08 13.27
CA TRP A 158 -14.70 -1.65 12.38
C TRP A 158 -14.01 -2.91 12.92
N PRO A 159 -13.58 -3.01 14.20
CA PRO A 159 -12.97 -4.23 14.72
C PRO A 159 -13.85 -5.47 14.54
N ASP A 160 -15.15 -5.34 14.76
CA ASP A 160 -16.10 -6.43 14.59
C ASP A 160 -16.39 -6.75 13.12
N VAL A 161 -16.49 -5.74 12.26
CA VAL A 161 -16.65 -5.92 10.81
C VAL A 161 -15.41 -6.62 10.24
N LYS A 162 -14.20 -6.13 10.55
CA LYS A 162 -12.92 -6.73 10.15
C LYS A 162 -12.82 -8.19 10.63
N ARG A 163 -13.16 -8.47 11.89
CA ARG A 163 -13.19 -9.83 12.44
C ARG A 163 -14.10 -10.77 11.64
N ARG A 164 -15.32 -10.32 11.30
CA ARG A 164 -16.28 -11.12 10.50
C ARG A 164 -15.79 -11.35 9.07
N LEU A 165 -15.24 -10.32 8.41
CA LEU A 165 -14.67 -10.43 7.07
C LEU A 165 -13.51 -11.42 7.04
N LYS A 166 -12.61 -11.35 8.02
CA LYS A 166 -11.53 -12.34 8.15
C LYS A 166 -12.05 -13.75 8.39
N ALA A 167 -13.08 -13.91 9.21
CA ALA A 167 -13.71 -15.22 9.41
C ALA A 167 -14.23 -15.79 8.09
N SER A 168 -14.92 -14.98 7.28
CA SER A 168 -15.41 -15.36 5.96
C SER A 168 -14.27 -15.69 4.98
N ALA A 169 -13.20 -14.89 4.93
CA ALA A 169 -12.05 -15.17 4.07
C ALA A 169 -11.38 -16.52 4.43
N HIS A 170 -11.12 -16.75 5.73
CA HIS A 170 -10.57 -18.01 6.22
C HIS A 170 -11.49 -19.20 5.93
N PHE A 171 -12.81 -19.00 6.02
CA PHE A 171 -13.80 -20.00 5.67
C PHE A 171 -13.75 -20.36 4.18
N SER A 172 -13.77 -19.37 3.28
CA SER A 172 -13.67 -19.59 1.82
C SER A 172 -12.39 -20.34 1.47
N LYS A 173 -11.26 -19.94 2.04
CA LYS A 173 -9.97 -20.61 1.88
C LYS A 173 -10.00 -22.06 2.36
N GLY A 174 -10.55 -22.28 3.56
CA GLY A 174 -10.71 -23.59 4.17
C GLY A 174 -11.58 -24.53 3.34
N ARG A 175 -12.72 -24.03 2.84
CA ARG A 175 -13.63 -24.74 1.93
C ARG A 175 -12.93 -25.14 0.64
N ALA A 176 -12.26 -24.20 -0.03
CA ALA A 176 -11.58 -24.43 -1.29
C ALA A 176 -10.49 -25.51 -1.16
N TRP A 177 -9.70 -25.48 -0.08
CA TRP A 177 -8.70 -26.52 0.18
C TRP A 177 -9.33 -27.88 0.49
N LEU A 178 -10.43 -27.92 1.23
CA LEU A 178 -11.15 -29.17 1.48
C LEU A 178 -11.66 -29.78 0.18
N GLN A 179 -12.28 -28.99 -0.69
CA GLN A 179 -12.79 -29.44 -1.99
C GLN A 179 -11.66 -29.99 -2.88
N GLN A 180 -10.51 -29.30 -2.95
CA GLN A 180 -9.34 -29.80 -3.67
C GLN A 180 -8.84 -31.13 -3.10
N ALA A 181 -8.76 -31.25 -1.77
CA ALA A 181 -8.32 -32.48 -1.12
C ALA A 181 -9.28 -33.66 -1.40
N LEU A 182 -10.59 -33.42 -1.41
CA LEU A 182 -11.60 -34.42 -1.70
C LEU A 182 -11.55 -34.93 -3.16
N GLY A 183 -11.04 -34.11 -4.08
CA GLY A 183 -10.82 -34.49 -5.48
C GLY A 183 -9.56 -35.33 -5.73
N LEU A 184 -8.69 -35.51 -4.73
CA LEU A 184 -7.45 -36.29 -4.84
C LEU A 184 -7.58 -37.67 -4.19
N SER A 185 -6.79 -38.64 -4.65
CA SER A 185 -6.61 -39.92 -3.95
C SER A 185 -5.83 -39.73 -2.63
N ALA A 186 -5.86 -40.73 -1.76
CA ALA A 186 -5.05 -40.74 -0.53
C ALA A 186 -3.56 -40.60 -0.85
N GLY A 187 -2.87 -39.73 -0.12
CA GLY A 187 -1.45 -39.45 -0.30
C GLY A 187 -1.03 -38.09 0.26
N GLU A 188 0.27 -37.84 0.29
CA GLU A 188 0.88 -36.68 0.95
C GLU A 188 0.29 -35.33 0.53
N LYS A 189 0.04 -35.14 -0.78
CA LYS A 189 -0.57 -33.90 -1.29
C LYS A 189 -1.97 -33.67 -0.72
N ARG A 190 -2.78 -34.73 -0.62
CA ARG A 190 -4.12 -34.65 -0.04
C ARG A 190 -4.05 -34.33 1.44
N ASP A 191 -3.14 -34.99 2.17
CA ASP A 191 -2.97 -34.78 3.61
C ASP A 191 -2.51 -33.35 3.92
N GLN A 192 -1.60 -32.81 3.11
CA GLN A 192 -1.17 -31.42 3.22
C GLN A 192 -2.31 -30.44 2.97
N LEU A 193 -3.16 -30.68 1.96
CA LEU A 193 -4.33 -29.83 1.69
C LEU A 193 -5.37 -29.91 2.83
N LEU A 194 -5.61 -31.09 3.39
CA LEU A 194 -6.51 -31.26 4.54
C LEU A 194 -6.00 -30.52 5.77
N LYS A 195 -4.69 -30.59 6.05
CA LYS A 195 -4.06 -29.85 7.15
C LYS A 195 -4.19 -28.33 6.97
N THR A 196 -3.96 -27.83 5.76
CA THR A 196 -4.12 -26.39 5.44
C THR A 196 -5.59 -25.95 5.52
N SER A 197 -6.51 -26.81 5.07
CA SER A 197 -7.95 -26.60 5.19
C SER A 197 -8.37 -26.51 6.66
N GLU A 198 -7.96 -27.47 7.48
CA GLU A 198 -8.24 -27.48 8.91
C GLU A 198 -7.73 -26.20 9.59
N ALA A 199 -6.48 -25.80 9.36
CA ALA A 199 -5.93 -24.59 9.96
C ALA A 199 -6.74 -23.33 9.59
N SER A 200 -7.20 -23.25 8.34
CA SER A 200 -8.02 -22.12 7.87
C SER A 200 -9.42 -22.14 8.49
N LEU A 201 -10.08 -23.29 8.52
CA LEU A 201 -11.42 -23.44 9.10
C LEU A 201 -11.42 -23.27 10.63
N ASP A 202 -10.37 -23.71 11.31
CA ASP A 202 -10.18 -23.48 12.74
C ASP A 202 -10.03 -21.98 13.02
N ARG A 203 -9.23 -21.26 12.22
CA ARG A 203 -9.12 -19.81 12.34
C ARG A 203 -10.45 -19.10 12.07
N ALA A 204 -11.22 -19.55 11.07
CA ALA A 204 -12.57 -19.04 10.84
C ALA A 204 -13.51 -19.27 12.04
N GLN A 205 -13.46 -20.46 12.66
CA GLN A 205 -14.23 -20.81 13.85
C GLN A 205 -13.82 -19.96 15.06
N GLN A 206 -12.53 -19.67 15.24
CA GLN A 206 -12.08 -18.79 16.32
C GLN A 206 -12.60 -17.37 16.15
N LEU A 207 -12.58 -16.83 14.92
CA LEU A 207 -13.05 -15.48 14.63
C LEU A 207 -14.57 -15.36 14.64
N ASN A 208 -15.29 -16.44 14.31
CA ASN A 208 -16.75 -16.50 14.30
C ASN A 208 -17.25 -17.87 14.77
N SER A 209 -17.23 -18.09 16.07
CA SER A 209 -17.58 -19.39 16.64
C SER A 209 -19.03 -19.78 16.40
N ALA A 210 -19.93 -18.83 16.17
CA ALA A 210 -21.36 -19.07 15.95
C ALA A 210 -21.69 -19.69 14.58
N ASP A 211 -20.75 -19.71 13.63
CA ASP A 211 -21.02 -20.28 12.31
C ASP A 211 -21.01 -21.82 12.32
N SER A 212 -22.20 -22.39 12.11
CA SER A 212 -22.41 -23.83 12.02
C SER A 212 -21.82 -24.42 10.74
N GLU A 213 -21.72 -23.67 9.65
CA GLU A 213 -21.19 -24.18 8.38
C GLU A 213 -19.67 -24.34 8.45
N THR A 214 -18.95 -23.32 8.94
CA THR A 214 -17.51 -23.42 9.25
C THR A 214 -17.23 -24.64 10.12
N SER A 215 -18.02 -24.81 11.18
CA SER A 215 -17.83 -25.92 12.12
C SER A 215 -18.11 -27.29 11.49
N TYR A 216 -19.11 -27.37 10.61
CA TYR A 216 -19.40 -28.59 9.87
C TYR A 216 -18.26 -28.97 8.91
N LEU A 217 -17.75 -28.01 8.14
CA LEU A 217 -16.62 -28.24 7.24
C LEU A 217 -15.34 -28.61 8.01
N LEU A 218 -15.11 -27.98 9.18
CA LEU A 218 -13.97 -28.32 10.04
C LEU A 218 -14.06 -29.77 10.53
N GLY A 219 -15.27 -30.21 10.90
CA GLY A 219 -15.54 -31.61 11.25
C GLY A 219 -15.25 -32.56 10.09
N LEU A 220 -15.64 -32.19 8.86
CA LEU A 220 -15.31 -32.98 7.67
C LEU A 220 -13.80 -33.04 7.43
N ALA A 221 -13.09 -31.91 7.45
CA ALA A 221 -11.64 -31.88 7.25
C ALA A 221 -10.91 -32.79 8.26
N ARG A 222 -11.29 -32.73 9.55
CA ARG A 222 -10.74 -33.58 10.61
C ARG A 222 -11.08 -35.05 10.43
N LEU A 223 -12.31 -35.36 10.03
CA LEU A 223 -12.72 -36.74 9.74
C LEU A 223 -11.88 -37.33 8.61
N MET A 224 -11.70 -36.56 7.53
CA MET A 224 -10.89 -36.97 6.38
C MET A 224 -9.40 -37.05 6.70
N SER A 225 -8.93 -36.33 7.72
CA SER A 225 -7.55 -36.38 8.23
C SER A 225 -7.32 -37.54 9.22
N GLY A 226 -8.32 -38.41 9.43
CA GLY A 226 -8.21 -39.54 10.36
C GLY A 226 -8.42 -39.18 11.83
N GLU A 227 -9.11 -38.08 12.12
CA GLU A 227 -9.35 -37.58 13.49
C GLU A 227 -10.85 -37.64 13.89
N PRO A 228 -11.48 -38.83 13.89
CA PRO A 228 -12.93 -38.98 14.08
C PRO A 228 -13.43 -38.44 15.42
N SER A 229 -12.63 -38.51 16.49
CA SER A 229 -13.03 -37.97 17.80
C SER A 229 -13.12 -36.45 17.81
N ARG A 230 -12.21 -35.74 17.12
CA ARG A 230 -12.28 -34.27 16.99
C ARG A 230 -13.41 -33.87 16.06
N ALA A 231 -13.57 -34.59 14.95
CA ALA A 231 -14.68 -34.39 14.03
C ALA A 231 -16.05 -34.54 14.72
N ALA A 232 -16.21 -35.55 15.58
CA ALA A 232 -17.43 -35.74 16.36
C ALA A 232 -17.74 -34.53 17.25
N SER A 233 -16.74 -33.91 17.87
CA SER A 233 -16.95 -32.70 18.67
C SER A 233 -17.47 -31.53 17.85
N ASP A 234 -16.94 -31.30 16.65
CA ASP A 234 -17.41 -30.24 15.77
C ASP A 234 -18.84 -30.51 15.26
N PHE A 235 -19.14 -31.73 14.81
CA PHE A 235 -20.50 -32.11 14.38
C PHE A 235 -21.52 -32.06 15.52
N ALA A 236 -21.14 -32.46 16.74
CA ALA A 236 -22.04 -32.46 17.88
C ALA A 236 -22.46 -31.04 18.27
N MET A 237 -21.58 -30.06 18.12
CA MET A 237 -21.92 -28.65 18.26
C MET A 237 -22.88 -28.19 17.15
N VAL A 238 -22.62 -28.52 15.88
CA VAL A 238 -23.51 -28.17 14.76
C VAL A 238 -24.90 -28.75 14.99
N TYR A 239 -24.98 -30.01 15.39
CA TYR A 239 -26.23 -30.68 15.74
C TYR A 239 -26.95 -29.98 16.90
N ARG A 240 -26.24 -29.59 17.96
CA ARG A 240 -26.79 -28.88 19.12
C ARG A 240 -27.42 -27.52 18.74
N ARG A 241 -26.81 -26.79 17.80
CA ARG A 241 -27.29 -25.48 17.36
C ARG A 241 -28.55 -25.54 16.49
N GLY A 242 -28.85 -26.70 15.92
CA GLY A 242 -29.97 -26.85 14.99
C GLY A 242 -29.73 -26.17 13.64
N GLY A 243 -30.82 -25.87 12.92
CA GLY A 243 -30.78 -25.25 11.59
C GLY A 243 -30.62 -26.23 10.43
N GLU A 244 -30.39 -25.70 9.23
CA GLU A 244 -30.45 -26.43 7.94
C GLU A 244 -29.39 -27.55 7.84
N ILE A 245 -28.23 -27.42 8.50
CA ILE A 245 -27.11 -28.37 8.40
C ILE A 245 -27.14 -29.43 9.53
N ALA A 246 -27.93 -29.21 10.60
CA ALA A 246 -27.98 -30.13 11.74
C ALA A 246 -28.33 -31.59 11.39
N PRO A 247 -29.24 -31.88 10.42
CA PRO A 247 -29.48 -33.25 9.98
C PRO A 247 -28.23 -33.95 9.42
N LYS A 248 -27.43 -33.24 8.60
CA LYS A 248 -26.17 -33.76 8.04
C LYS A 248 -25.12 -34.00 9.11
N ALA A 249 -25.04 -33.11 10.10
CA ALA A 249 -24.16 -33.28 11.25
C ALA A 249 -24.55 -34.52 12.08
N ARG A 250 -25.85 -34.76 12.28
CA ARG A 250 -26.36 -35.96 12.96
C ARG A 250 -25.98 -37.25 12.22
N GLU A 251 -26.10 -37.25 10.90
CA GLU A 251 -25.70 -38.38 10.07
C GLU A 251 -24.19 -38.66 10.18
N SER A 252 -23.37 -37.62 10.11
CA SER A 252 -21.91 -37.70 10.28
C SER A 252 -21.54 -38.26 11.67
N LEU A 253 -22.23 -37.80 12.73
CA LEU A 253 -22.07 -38.35 14.08
C LEU A 253 -22.43 -39.84 14.15
N ARG A 254 -23.49 -40.29 13.47
CA ARG A 254 -23.87 -41.70 13.42
C ARG A 254 -22.82 -42.55 12.71
N ALA A 255 -22.24 -42.04 11.62
CA ALA A 255 -21.16 -42.71 10.92
C ALA A 255 -19.92 -42.87 11.82
N ILE A 256 -19.50 -41.79 12.50
CA ILE A 256 -18.38 -41.83 13.45
C ILE A 256 -18.68 -42.75 14.64
N TYR A 257 -19.90 -42.71 15.17
CA TYR A 257 -20.31 -43.59 16.27
C TYR A 257 -20.15 -45.07 15.88
N LYS A 258 -20.63 -45.47 14.69
CA LYS A 258 -20.45 -46.84 14.19
C LYS A 258 -18.99 -47.21 13.99
N LEU A 259 -18.15 -46.25 13.57
CA LEU A 259 -16.72 -46.45 13.36
C LEU A 259 -15.97 -46.68 14.69
N LEU A 260 -16.23 -45.83 15.69
CA LEU A 260 -15.52 -45.86 16.97
C LEU A 260 -16.07 -46.91 17.95
N TYR A 261 -17.35 -47.26 17.83
CA TYR A 261 -18.08 -48.12 18.76
C TYR A 261 -18.84 -49.27 18.05
N PRO A 262 -18.16 -50.11 17.24
CA PRO A 262 -18.84 -51.13 16.43
C PRO A 262 -19.52 -52.25 17.24
N ARG A 263 -19.19 -52.40 18.53
CA ARG A 263 -19.72 -53.44 19.44
C ARG A 263 -20.04 -52.92 20.85
N SER A 264 -20.34 -51.63 20.98
CA SER A 264 -20.53 -50.97 22.28
C SER A 264 -22.00 -50.92 22.71
N ASP A 265 -22.24 -51.03 24.01
CA ASP A 265 -23.55 -50.77 24.65
C ASP A 265 -23.77 -49.26 24.93
N LEU A 266 -22.80 -48.40 24.60
CA LEU A 266 -22.90 -46.95 24.81
C LEU A 266 -24.05 -46.35 23.99
N PRO A 267 -25.09 -45.75 24.59
CA PRO A 267 -26.16 -45.14 23.81
C PRO A 267 -25.63 -44.01 22.90
N PHE A 268 -26.14 -43.93 21.67
CA PHE A 268 -25.74 -42.89 20.70
C PHE A 268 -25.84 -41.47 21.29
N GLU A 269 -26.90 -41.19 22.04
CA GLU A 269 -27.10 -39.88 22.67
C GLU A 269 -26.03 -39.59 23.75
N THR A 270 -25.56 -40.62 24.47
CA THR A 270 -24.43 -40.47 25.41
C THR A 270 -23.12 -40.15 24.69
N PHE A 271 -22.87 -40.79 23.54
CA PHE A 271 -21.74 -40.44 22.68
C PHE A 271 -21.80 -38.98 22.22
N VAL A 272 -22.97 -38.51 21.79
CA VAL A 272 -23.18 -37.12 21.38
C VAL A 272 -22.92 -36.15 22.55
N GLN A 273 -23.44 -36.44 23.75
CA GLN A 273 -23.19 -35.63 24.95
C GLN A 273 -21.70 -35.56 25.30
N GLN A 274 -20.97 -36.68 25.23
CA GLN A 274 -19.52 -36.69 25.44
C GLN A 274 -18.77 -35.86 24.40
N ALA A 275 -19.17 -35.94 23.12
CA ALA A 275 -18.58 -35.13 22.06
C ALA A 275 -18.83 -33.63 22.26
N GLN A 276 -20.02 -33.24 22.74
CA GLN A 276 -20.35 -31.86 23.12
C GLN A 276 -19.52 -31.37 24.32
N ALA A 277 -19.31 -32.22 25.31
CA ALA A 277 -18.48 -31.89 26.48
C ALA A 277 -17.02 -31.64 26.06
N ARG A 278 -16.44 -32.50 25.22
CA ARG A 278 -15.09 -32.32 24.65
C ARG A 278 -14.95 -31.03 23.85
N TRP A 279 -15.97 -30.64 23.09
CA TRP A 279 -15.97 -29.37 22.37
C TRP A 279 -15.94 -28.19 23.36
N THR A 280 -16.77 -28.25 24.40
CA THR A 280 -16.88 -27.18 25.41
C THR A 280 -15.57 -26.99 26.18
N SER A 281 -14.90 -28.07 26.58
CA SER A 281 -13.58 -28.00 27.23
C SER A 281 -12.49 -27.44 26.30
N ARG A 282 -12.54 -27.77 25.00
CA ARG A 282 -11.62 -27.18 24.01
C ARG A 282 -11.87 -25.68 23.84
N ALA A 283 -13.13 -25.26 23.74
CA ALA A 283 -13.48 -23.85 23.58
C ALA A 283 -13.04 -22.99 24.79
N GLN A 284 -13.08 -23.56 26.01
CA GLN A 284 -12.61 -22.89 27.22
C GLN A 284 -11.07 -22.80 27.33
N THR A 285 -10.35 -23.72 26.68
CA THR A 285 -8.87 -23.70 26.63
C THR A 285 -8.34 -22.85 25.47
N SER A 286 -9.11 -22.71 24.39
CA SER A 286 -8.79 -21.87 23.23
C SER A 286 -9.29 -20.42 23.33
N SER A 287 -10.04 -20.06 24.37
CA SER A 287 -10.51 -18.68 24.60
C SER A 287 -9.44 -17.78 25.21
N GLY A 288 -8.27 -18.32 25.56
CA GLY A 288 -7.07 -17.50 25.75
C GLY A 288 -6.63 -16.99 24.39
N ASP A 289 -6.58 -15.67 24.23
CA ASP A 289 -5.90 -15.03 23.09
C ASP A 289 -4.56 -15.78 22.89
N PRO A 290 -4.24 -16.31 21.70
CA PRO A 290 -2.97 -16.99 21.49
C PRO A 290 -1.89 -16.06 22.01
N ALA A 291 -1.13 -16.52 23.01
CA ALA A 291 -0.14 -15.71 23.69
C ALA A 291 0.65 -14.97 22.62
N GLN A 292 0.49 -13.65 22.56
CA GLN A 292 1.25 -12.86 21.61
C GLN A 292 2.71 -13.21 21.89
N PRO A 293 3.50 -13.61 20.87
CA PRO A 293 4.91 -13.88 21.07
C PRO A 293 5.48 -12.71 21.86
N SER A 294 6.23 -13.00 22.92
CA SER A 294 6.77 -11.99 23.83
C SER A 294 7.31 -10.83 22.99
N ARG A 295 6.61 -9.70 22.99
CA ARG A 295 6.97 -8.60 22.11
C ARG A 295 8.31 -8.09 22.60
N THR A 296 9.35 -8.27 21.78
CA THR A 296 10.63 -7.65 22.03
C THR A 296 10.38 -6.15 22.17
N THR A 297 10.87 -5.57 23.26
CA THR A 297 10.74 -4.14 23.54
C THR A 297 12.09 -3.47 23.40
N TYR A 298 12.17 -2.42 22.60
CA TYR A 298 13.39 -1.64 22.38
C TYR A 298 13.22 -0.25 23.02
N LYS A 299 14.17 0.16 23.86
CA LYS A 299 14.18 1.52 24.41
C LYS A 299 14.86 2.48 23.44
N GLN A 300 14.57 3.78 23.53
CA GLN A 300 15.27 4.78 22.72
C GLN A 300 16.79 4.73 22.90
N SER A 301 17.27 4.41 24.12
CA SER A 301 18.70 4.21 24.40
C SER A 301 19.34 3.06 23.62
N ALA A 302 18.57 2.25 22.91
CA ALA A 302 19.06 1.18 22.05
C ALA A 302 19.52 1.69 20.66
N TYR A 303 19.29 2.97 20.35
CA TYR A 303 19.68 3.61 19.09
C TYR A 303 20.93 4.47 19.32
N PHE A 304 22.06 4.05 18.74
CA PHE A 304 23.36 4.74 18.93
C PHE A 304 23.68 5.71 17.79
N GLY A 305 22.85 5.78 16.75
CA GLY A 305 23.02 6.65 15.59
C GLY A 305 24.13 6.18 14.64
N SER A 306 24.11 6.77 13.44
CA SER A 306 24.97 6.41 12.31
C SER A 306 26.48 6.51 12.62
N ALA A 307 26.88 7.45 13.48
CA ALA A 307 28.28 7.66 13.83
C ALA A 307 28.92 6.44 14.52
N SER A 308 28.13 5.66 15.28
CA SER A 308 28.60 4.44 15.95
C SER A 308 29.02 3.34 14.96
N CYS A 309 28.43 3.32 13.77
CA CYS A 309 28.73 2.33 12.73
C CYS A 309 30.08 2.60 12.03
N ARG A 310 30.56 3.84 12.03
CA ARG A 310 31.65 4.30 11.15
C ARG A 310 32.98 3.59 11.40
N ALA A 311 33.33 3.29 12.65
CA ALA A 311 34.63 2.71 12.99
C ALA A 311 34.79 1.30 12.39
N CYS A 312 33.74 0.48 12.43
CA CYS A 312 33.75 -0.90 11.92
C CYS A 312 33.30 -0.98 10.44
N HIS A 313 32.46 -0.06 9.98
CA HIS A 313 31.84 -0.08 8.64
C HIS A 313 32.19 1.17 7.81
N ALA A 314 33.46 1.58 7.81
CA ALA A 314 33.90 2.85 7.21
C ALA A 314 33.48 3.02 5.73
N ASP A 315 33.62 1.98 4.90
CA ASP A 315 33.28 2.04 3.47
C ASP A 315 31.76 2.16 3.25
N ILE A 316 30.97 1.39 3.99
CA ILE A 316 29.50 1.45 3.92
C ILE A 316 29.02 2.83 4.38
N TYR A 317 29.57 3.34 5.49
CA TYR A 317 29.25 4.66 6.01
C TYR A 317 29.52 5.75 4.97
N LYS A 318 30.69 5.71 4.31
CA LYS A 318 31.06 6.66 3.25
C LYS A 318 30.10 6.61 2.05
N GLN A 319 29.62 5.43 1.66
CA GLN A 319 28.70 5.28 0.53
C GLN A 319 27.29 5.75 0.91
N TRP A 320 26.80 5.35 2.08
CA TRP A 320 25.54 5.82 2.64
C TRP A 320 25.51 7.35 2.74
N SER A 321 26.56 7.98 3.26
CA SER A 321 26.64 9.44 3.44
C SER A 321 26.60 10.24 2.13
N GLN A 322 26.79 9.55 0.99
CA GLN A 322 26.69 10.13 -0.33
C GLN A 322 25.31 9.92 -0.99
N SER A 323 24.50 9.00 -0.48
CA SER A 323 23.18 8.65 -1.00
C SER A 323 22.16 9.78 -0.87
N GLY A 324 21.04 9.66 -1.59
CA GLY A 324 19.90 10.58 -1.42
C GLY A 324 19.21 10.48 -0.05
N MET A 325 19.29 9.32 0.62
CA MET A 325 18.65 9.06 1.90
C MET A 325 19.31 9.82 3.05
N SER A 326 20.64 9.77 3.14
CA SER A 326 21.41 10.56 4.13
C SER A 326 21.33 12.06 3.87
N LYS A 327 21.15 12.46 2.60
CA LYS A 327 21.06 13.86 2.19
C LYS A 327 19.64 14.40 2.09
N MET A 328 18.62 13.62 2.48
CA MET A 328 17.23 14.07 2.36
C MET A 328 16.93 15.25 3.27
N PHE A 329 17.56 15.29 4.44
CA PHE A 329 17.49 16.41 5.37
C PHE A 329 18.84 16.59 6.05
N ARG A 330 19.39 17.79 6.00
CA ARG A 330 20.72 18.09 6.55
C ARG A 330 20.72 19.44 7.27
N PRO A 331 21.43 19.55 8.40
CA PRO A 331 21.76 20.85 8.96
C PRO A 331 22.47 21.74 7.93
N TYR A 332 22.36 23.04 8.12
CA TYR A 332 23.01 24.02 7.27
C TYR A 332 24.53 23.78 7.22
N ALA A 333 25.04 23.76 5.99
CA ALA A 333 26.44 24.00 5.67
C ALA A 333 26.44 24.70 4.31
N ALA A 334 27.34 25.66 4.09
CA ALA A 334 27.32 26.48 2.87
C ALA A 334 27.44 25.63 1.60
N GLU A 335 28.26 24.56 1.64
CA GLU A 335 28.45 23.59 0.56
C GLU A 335 27.22 22.73 0.26
N ASN A 336 26.23 22.70 1.16
CA ASN A 336 24.99 21.94 0.96
C ASN A 336 23.94 22.72 0.16
N VAL A 337 24.10 24.04 0.02
CA VAL A 337 23.16 24.94 -0.66
C VAL A 337 23.38 24.88 -2.17
N LEU A 338 22.33 24.48 -2.89
CA LEU A 338 22.32 24.32 -4.35
C LEU A 338 21.65 25.48 -5.07
N GLY A 339 20.86 26.28 -4.35
CA GLY A 339 20.10 27.40 -4.90
C GLY A 339 20.95 28.59 -5.27
N ASP A 340 20.45 29.40 -6.19
CA ASP A 340 21.10 30.66 -6.56
C ASP A 340 20.65 31.80 -5.63
N PHE A 341 21.51 32.13 -4.66
CA PHE A 341 21.35 33.26 -3.73
C PHE A 341 22.10 34.52 -4.17
N LYS A 342 22.61 34.55 -5.43
CA LYS A 342 23.48 35.64 -5.92
C LYS A 342 22.91 36.37 -7.13
N ASN A 343 22.50 35.65 -8.18
CA ASN A 343 22.19 36.26 -9.47
C ASN A 343 20.69 36.29 -9.76
N ASN A 344 20.00 35.15 -9.60
CA ASN A 344 18.56 35.02 -9.84
C ASN A 344 17.82 34.74 -8.53
N ASN A 345 17.96 35.65 -7.58
CA ASN A 345 17.60 35.42 -6.18
C ASN A 345 16.34 36.16 -5.71
N ASP A 346 15.62 36.81 -6.61
CA ASP A 346 14.32 37.42 -6.33
C ASP A 346 13.18 36.45 -6.67
N PHE A 347 12.15 36.40 -5.82
CA PHE A 347 10.93 35.65 -6.04
C PHE A 347 9.70 36.58 -6.02
N TYR A 348 8.83 36.42 -7.01
CA TYR A 348 7.66 37.26 -7.23
C TYR A 348 6.37 36.45 -7.05
N LEU A 349 5.35 37.06 -6.43
CA LEU A 349 4.00 36.51 -6.37
C LEU A 349 3.30 36.61 -7.73
N ALA A 350 2.21 35.84 -7.86
CA ALA A 350 1.35 35.78 -9.05
C ALA A 350 1.98 35.16 -10.31
N ASP A 351 3.20 34.62 -10.22
CA ASP A 351 3.69 33.72 -11.27
C ASP A 351 2.78 32.48 -11.34
N GLU A 352 2.34 32.15 -12.55
CA GLU A 352 1.60 30.92 -12.81
C GLU A 352 2.59 29.79 -13.09
N VAL A 353 2.46 28.71 -12.32
CA VAL A 353 3.32 27.53 -12.43
C VAL A 353 2.43 26.38 -12.88
N GLU A 354 2.60 25.92 -14.11
CA GLU A 354 1.91 24.77 -14.66
C GLU A 354 2.91 23.63 -14.89
N TYR A 355 2.65 22.46 -14.31
CA TYR A 355 3.38 21.24 -14.64
C TYR A 355 2.48 20.33 -15.46
N ARG A 356 2.77 20.22 -16.76
CA ARG A 356 1.99 19.39 -17.69
C ARG A 356 2.92 18.70 -18.67
N SER A 357 2.65 17.42 -18.95
CA SER A 357 3.41 16.61 -19.92
C SER A 357 4.92 16.70 -19.71
N ASP A 358 5.34 16.57 -18.46
CA ASP A 358 6.74 16.58 -18.02
C ASP A 358 7.49 17.89 -18.25
N LYS A 359 6.73 18.98 -18.42
CA LYS A 359 7.27 20.32 -18.57
C LYS A 359 6.71 21.24 -17.48
N LEU A 360 7.61 21.86 -16.73
CA LEU A 360 7.27 23.00 -15.88
C LEU A 360 7.26 24.27 -16.74
N THR A 361 6.13 24.94 -16.78
CA THR A 361 5.99 26.25 -17.42
C THR A 361 5.73 27.27 -16.34
N ILE A 362 6.57 28.32 -16.31
CA ILE A 362 6.38 29.46 -15.42
C ILE A 362 6.02 30.67 -16.28
N THR A 363 4.78 31.13 -16.11
CA THR A 363 4.30 32.35 -16.76
C THR A 363 4.42 33.48 -15.76
N ARG A 364 5.30 34.44 -16.06
CA ARG A 364 5.50 35.63 -15.22
C ARG A 364 4.24 36.48 -15.21
N SER A 365 3.85 36.95 -14.02
CA SER A 365 2.76 37.91 -13.91
C SER A 365 3.09 39.19 -14.70
N PRO A 366 2.13 39.79 -15.43
CA PRO A 366 2.31 41.11 -16.03
C PRO A 366 2.48 42.21 -14.97
N GLN A 367 2.12 41.92 -13.72
CA GLN A 367 2.25 42.79 -12.55
C GLN A 367 3.04 42.03 -11.47
N PRO A 368 4.38 41.90 -11.62
CA PRO A 368 5.18 41.13 -10.69
C PRO A 368 5.22 41.83 -9.33
N ALA A 369 4.81 41.13 -8.28
CA ALA A 369 4.87 41.62 -6.91
C ALA A 369 6.01 40.92 -6.19
N LEU A 370 7.13 41.62 -5.97
CA LEU A 370 8.30 41.06 -5.28
C LEU A 370 7.90 40.65 -3.86
N PHE A 371 8.25 39.43 -3.47
CA PHE A 371 7.85 38.84 -2.20
C PHE A 371 9.00 38.29 -1.37
N ALA A 372 10.01 37.71 -2.01
CA ALA A 372 11.19 37.24 -1.28
C ALA A 372 12.49 37.54 -2.02
N ARG A 373 13.57 37.69 -1.25
CA ARG A 373 14.95 37.72 -1.73
C ARG A 373 15.79 36.71 -0.99
N MET A 374 16.52 35.89 -1.72
CA MET A 374 17.43 34.90 -1.19
C MET A 374 18.84 35.50 -1.16
N VAL A 375 19.36 35.81 0.03
CA VAL A 375 20.59 36.63 0.17
C VAL A 375 21.68 35.91 0.95
N ILE A 376 22.92 36.35 0.75
CA ILE A 376 24.08 35.91 1.54
C ILE A 376 24.54 37.09 2.40
N ARG A 377 24.64 36.88 3.72
CA ARG A 377 25.20 37.87 4.67
C ARG A 377 26.22 37.17 5.56
N SER A 378 27.44 37.70 5.62
CA SER A 378 28.53 37.11 6.44
C SER A 378 28.71 35.60 6.19
N ASP A 379 28.76 35.21 4.91
CA ASP A 379 28.84 33.82 4.43
C ASP A 379 27.69 32.88 4.83
N HIS A 380 26.61 33.41 5.43
CA HIS A 380 25.41 32.65 5.76
C HIS A 380 24.25 32.95 4.79
N HIS A 381 23.42 31.95 4.50
CA HIS A 381 22.28 32.07 3.55
C HIS A 381 20.99 32.43 4.28
N TYR A 382 20.23 33.39 3.74
CA TYR A 382 18.99 33.89 4.33
C TYR A 382 17.87 34.03 3.30
N PHE A 383 16.63 33.97 3.78
CA PHE A 383 15.43 34.42 3.07
C PHE A 383 14.95 35.72 3.70
N ASP A 384 14.96 36.80 2.93
CA ASP A 384 14.21 38.01 3.27
C ASP A 384 12.82 37.88 2.65
N ILE A 385 11.77 37.97 3.46
CA ILE A 385 10.38 37.80 3.03
C ILE A 385 9.59 39.06 3.40
N LEU A 386 8.87 39.61 2.42
CA LEU A 386 7.96 40.73 2.62
C LEU A 386 6.65 40.22 3.24
N GLN A 387 6.29 40.73 4.43
CA GLN A 387 5.11 40.30 5.18
C GLN A 387 3.96 41.30 5.11
N SER A 388 2.82 40.96 5.73
CA SER A 388 1.60 41.79 5.72
C SER A 388 1.77 43.17 6.37
N ASP A 389 2.78 43.36 7.21
CA ASP A 389 3.17 44.65 7.80
C ASP A 389 3.96 45.55 6.83
N HIS A 390 4.16 45.09 5.58
CA HIS A 390 4.95 45.75 4.54
C HIS A 390 6.45 45.92 4.90
N GLN A 391 6.96 45.12 5.84
CA GLN A 391 8.37 45.07 6.20
C GLN A 391 9.05 43.79 5.71
N TRP A 392 10.36 43.88 5.53
CA TRP A 392 11.21 42.73 5.22
C TRP A 392 11.60 42.01 6.50
N HIS A 393 11.26 40.73 6.59
CA HIS A 393 11.66 39.85 7.69
C HIS A 393 12.70 38.86 7.21
N THR A 394 13.81 38.76 7.94
CA THR A 394 14.95 37.92 7.57
C THR A 394 14.94 36.62 8.38
N TYR A 395 15.03 35.49 7.67
CA TYR A 395 15.09 34.16 8.26
C TYR A 395 16.38 33.44 7.82
N PRO A 396 17.16 32.87 8.74
CA PRO A 396 18.32 32.07 8.38
C PRO A 396 17.89 30.75 7.73
N VAL A 397 18.70 30.25 6.80
CA VAL A 397 18.64 28.87 6.38
C VAL A 397 19.35 28.02 7.44
N ASP A 398 18.60 27.20 8.17
CA ASP A 398 19.12 26.30 9.20
C ASP A 398 19.20 24.85 8.71
N TYR A 399 18.43 24.51 7.68
CA TYR A 399 18.42 23.19 7.07
C TYR A 399 18.24 23.22 5.55
N THR A 400 18.77 22.20 4.89
CA THR A 400 18.52 21.89 3.47
C THR A 400 17.72 20.59 3.36
N ILE A 401 16.75 20.56 2.45
CA ILE A 401 15.86 19.42 2.20
C ILE A 401 15.96 19.03 0.73
N GLY A 402 16.31 17.77 0.47
CA GLY A 402 16.52 17.25 -0.89
C GLY A 402 17.90 17.61 -1.48
N SER A 403 18.26 16.90 -2.55
CA SER A 403 19.64 16.92 -3.08
C SER A 403 19.79 16.62 -4.58
N LYS A 404 18.70 16.47 -5.35
CA LYS A 404 18.78 16.00 -6.75
C LYS A 404 18.17 16.96 -7.77
N PHE A 405 16.86 17.16 -7.73
CA PHE A 405 16.10 17.90 -8.76
C PHE A 405 15.52 19.21 -8.24
N GLN A 406 15.35 19.29 -6.92
CA GLN A 406 14.83 20.43 -6.20
C GLN A 406 15.48 20.47 -4.83
N GLN A 407 15.62 21.67 -4.27
CA GLN A 407 16.04 21.85 -2.89
C GLN A 407 15.09 22.82 -2.18
N ALA A 408 14.50 22.32 -1.10
CA ALA A 408 13.81 23.13 -0.11
C ALA A 408 14.78 23.57 0.98
N TYR A 409 14.39 24.63 1.68
CA TYR A 409 15.14 25.17 2.81
C TYR A 409 14.19 25.32 4.00
N ALA A 410 14.74 25.30 5.21
CA ALA A 410 13.96 25.51 6.41
C ALA A 410 14.72 26.35 7.43
N THR A 411 13.96 27.06 8.27
CA THR A 411 14.46 27.79 9.44
C THR A 411 14.00 27.10 10.72
N LYS A 412 14.78 27.22 11.80
CA LYS A 412 14.45 26.73 13.13
C LYS A 412 14.13 27.89 14.05
N LEU A 413 12.94 27.87 14.62
CA LEU A 413 12.51 28.86 15.59
C LEU A 413 13.12 28.59 16.97
N PRO A 414 13.19 29.60 17.86
CA PRO A 414 13.71 29.43 19.22
C PRO A 414 12.98 28.38 20.06
N ASN A 415 11.71 28.11 19.76
CA ASN A 415 10.90 27.09 20.43
C ASN A 415 11.20 25.65 19.94
N GLY A 416 12.11 25.48 18.97
CA GLY A 416 12.52 24.19 18.42
C GLY A 416 11.76 23.76 17.17
N GLU A 417 10.69 24.45 16.79
CA GLU A 417 9.94 24.15 15.56
C GLU A 417 10.76 24.47 14.31
N ILE A 418 10.65 23.62 13.29
CA ILE A 418 11.35 23.76 12.02
C ILE A 418 10.29 24.04 10.95
N HIS A 419 10.42 25.15 10.22
CA HIS A 419 9.46 25.56 9.20
C HIS A 419 10.10 25.59 7.82
N VAL A 420 9.44 24.95 6.86
CA VAL A 420 9.88 24.86 5.47
C VAL A 420 9.42 26.10 4.71
N PHE A 421 10.34 26.82 4.08
CA PHE A 421 10.00 27.99 3.29
C PHE A 421 9.02 27.63 2.15
N PRO A 422 8.09 28.52 1.78
CA PRO A 422 7.14 28.27 0.70
C PRO A 422 7.78 28.32 -0.70
N ILE A 423 9.06 28.69 -0.78
CA ILE A 423 9.83 28.91 -2.01
C ILE A 423 10.95 27.88 -2.05
N GLN A 424 11.07 27.17 -3.17
CA GLN A 424 12.06 26.11 -3.35
C GLN A 424 12.86 26.35 -4.62
N TYR A 425 14.11 25.89 -4.65
CA TYR A 425 14.95 26.01 -5.84
C TYR A 425 14.78 24.78 -6.73
N ASN A 426 14.31 24.99 -7.96
CA ASN A 426 14.27 23.96 -8.98
C ASN A 426 15.64 23.90 -9.69
N LEU A 427 16.34 22.77 -9.59
CA LEU A 427 17.66 22.59 -10.20
C LEU A 427 17.61 22.33 -11.71
N LEU A 428 16.50 21.78 -12.21
CA LEU A 428 16.32 21.48 -13.63
C LEU A 428 16.15 22.78 -14.44
N GLU A 429 15.31 23.68 -13.93
CA GLU A 429 15.00 24.96 -14.57
C GLU A 429 15.84 26.13 -14.02
N LYS A 430 16.66 25.88 -13.00
CA LYS A 430 17.56 26.86 -12.34
C LYS A 430 16.85 28.12 -11.83
N GLN A 431 15.68 27.94 -11.22
CA GLN A 431 14.84 29.04 -10.76
C GLN A 431 14.11 28.73 -9.44
N TRP A 432 13.73 29.79 -8.73
CA TRP A 432 12.92 29.71 -7.52
C TRP A 432 11.43 29.57 -7.87
N VAL A 433 10.76 28.62 -7.23
CA VAL A 433 9.37 28.27 -7.55
C VAL A 433 8.55 28.11 -6.28
N ASN A 434 7.25 28.43 -6.38
CA ASN A 434 6.26 28.00 -5.40
C ASN A 434 5.86 26.55 -5.72
N PHE A 435 6.60 25.61 -5.14
CA PHE A 435 6.40 24.19 -5.37
C PHE A 435 5.03 23.69 -4.89
N TRP A 436 4.53 24.23 -3.77
CA TRP A 436 3.28 23.81 -3.16
C TRP A 436 2.08 24.09 -4.06
N LYS A 437 2.12 25.16 -4.88
CA LYS A 437 1.11 25.44 -5.91
C LYS A 437 1.02 24.35 -6.99
N THR A 438 2.10 23.60 -7.23
CA THR A 438 2.11 22.51 -8.22
C THR A 438 1.49 21.23 -7.69
N ILE A 439 1.72 20.89 -6.41
CA ILE A 439 1.30 19.59 -5.86
C ILE A 439 -0.02 19.66 -5.08
N ASP A 440 -0.31 20.79 -4.44
CA ASP A 440 -1.53 20.94 -3.67
C ASP A 440 -2.73 21.27 -4.56
N GLY A 441 -3.93 21.17 -4.02
CA GLY A 441 -5.15 21.53 -4.74
C GLY A 441 -5.43 23.04 -4.66
N PRO A 442 -6.35 23.53 -5.51
CA PRO A 442 -6.79 24.93 -5.47
C PRO A 442 -7.25 25.32 -4.06
N GLY A 443 -6.81 26.49 -3.58
CA GLY A 443 -7.16 26.99 -2.25
C GLY A 443 -6.36 26.39 -1.09
N SER A 444 -5.32 25.57 -1.36
CA SER A 444 -4.39 25.14 -0.31
C SER A 444 -3.70 26.34 0.33
N GLU A 445 -3.76 26.43 1.66
CA GLU A 445 -3.07 27.44 2.45
C GLU A 445 -1.54 27.36 2.28
N ARG A 446 -1.00 26.14 2.18
CA ARG A 446 0.43 25.90 1.96
C ARG A 446 0.89 26.34 0.55
N ALA A 447 -0.02 26.32 -0.42
CA ALA A 447 0.23 26.82 -1.77
C ALA A 447 0.22 28.36 -1.86
N ASP A 448 -0.23 29.07 -0.83
CA ASP A 448 -0.16 30.52 -0.77
C ASP A 448 1.09 30.95 0.03
N PRO A 449 2.16 31.48 -0.61
CA PRO A 449 3.37 31.88 0.11
C PRO A 449 3.13 32.91 1.21
N ARG A 450 2.05 33.69 1.10
CA ARG A 450 1.68 34.71 2.11
C ARG A 450 1.27 34.09 3.45
N SER A 451 0.89 32.81 3.48
CA SER A 451 0.58 32.12 4.74
C SER A 451 1.82 31.89 5.61
N TRP A 452 3.02 32.09 5.08
CA TRP A 452 4.30 31.93 5.81
C TRP A 452 4.32 32.65 7.16
N GLU A 453 3.75 33.85 7.26
CA GLU A 453 3.73 34.65 8.49
C GLU A 453 3.01 33.97 9.66
N LYS A 454 2.15 32.98 9.39
CA LYS A 454 1.41 32.23 10.42
C LYS A 454 2.29 31.22 11.17
N LEU A 455 3.32 30.69 10.50
CA LEU A 455 4.23 29.66 11.04
C LEU A 455 3.48 28.55 11.81
N ASP A 456 2.43 27.99 11.20
CA ASP A 456 1.61 26.94 11.80
C ASP A 456 1.94 25.55 11.23
N SER A 457 1.09 24.56 11.52
CA SER A 457 1.27 23.18 11.06
C SER A 457 1.41 23.02 9.54
N SER A 458 0.92 23.96 8.73
CA SER A 458 1.01 23.92 7.25
C SER A 458 2.45 24.14 6.73
N THR A 459 3.31 24.73 7.54
CA THR A 459 4.73 24.98 7.22
C THR A 459 5.68 24.12 8.07
N SER A 460 5.17 23.42 9.08
CA SER A 460 5.97 22.59 10.00
C SER A 460 6.61 21.39 9.31
N TYR A 461 7.94 21.33 9.32
CA TYR A 461 8.72 20.20 8.84
C TYR A 461 8.45 18.94 9.67
N GLN A 462 8.41 19.07 11.00
CA GLN A 462 8.17 17.92 11.88
C GLN A 462 6.83 17.24 11.61
N ALA A 463 5.76 18.04 11.44
CA ALA A 463 4.43 17.49 11.22
C ALA A 463 4.27 16.86 9.82
N LEU A 464 4.85 17.48 8.80
CA LEU A 464 4.56 17.12 7.40
C LEU A 464 5.58 16.14 6.82
N CYS A 465 6.87 16.38 7.06
CA CYS A 465 7.97 15.75 6.32
C CYS A 465 8.80 14.78 7.16
N ALA A 466 8.98 15.05 8.46
CA ALA A 466 10.00 14.37 9.26
C ALA A 466 9.78 12.85 9.39
N VAL A 467 8.53 12.37 9.33
CA VAL A 467 8.20 10.94 9.41
C VAL A 467 8.99 10.13 8.37
N CYS A 468 9.11 10.64 7.14
CA CYS A 468 9.82 9.93 6.08
C CYS A 468 11.25 10.44 5.84
N HIS A 469 11.65 11.57 6.45
CA HIS A 469 12.89 12.29 6.14
C HIS A 469 13.85 12.45 7.34
N THR A 470 13.53 11.87 8.48
CA THR A 470 14.38 11.88 9.70
C THR A 470 14.46 10.49 10.32
N SER A 471 15.38 10.30 11.27
CA SER A 471 15.59 9.04 11.94
C SER A 471 15.12 9.06 13.39
N GLN A 472 14.38 8.01 13.76
CA GLN A 472 13.74 7.81 15.07
C GLN A 472 12.92 9.02 15.55
N LEU A 473 12.00 9.48 14.70
CA LEU A 473 11.04 10.52 15.05
C LEU A 473 10.06 10.00 16.09
N ARG A 474 9.82 10.79 17.14
CA ARG A 474 8.84 10.50 18.18
C ARG A 474 8.16 11.76 18.71
N ASN A 475 7.02 11.56 19.34
CA ASN A 475 6.41 12.53 20.23
C ASN A 475 6.84 12.27 21.68
N VAL A 476 7.54 13.24 22.29
CA VAL A 476 8.07 13.11 23.65
C VAL A 476 7.01 13.00 24.75
N LYS A 477 5.75 13.36 24.46
CA LYS A 477 4.61 13.19 25.38
C LYS A 477 3.89 11.85 25.19
N GLY A 478 4.37 10.99 24.30
CA GLY A 478 3.82 9.65 24.06
C GLY A 478 2.55 9.61 23.19
N ALA A 479 1.92 10.74 22.87
CA ALA A 479 0.72 10.76 22.04
C ALA A 479 0.53 12.07 21.26
N GLY A 480 -0.11 11.96 20.08
CA GLY A 480 -0.47 13.08 19.21
C GLY A 480 0.61 13.47 18.18
N PHE A 481 0.30 14.47 17.36
CA PHE A 481 1.15 15.00 16.28
C PHE A 481 1.46 16.50 16.43
N ASP A 482 1.34 17.01 17.65
CA ASP A 482 1.63 18.40 17.96
C ASP A 482 3.12 18.69 17.74
N ALA A 483 3.44 19.50 16.72
CA ALA A 483 4.77 19.67 16.15
C ALA A 483 5.83 20.05 17.19
N LYS A 484 5.47 20.86 18.19
CA LYS A 484 6.38 21.29 19.27
C LYS A 484 6.83 20.16 20.19
N ASN A 485 6.15 19.01 20.18
CA ASN A 485 6.53 17.84 20.98
C ASN A 485 7.24 16.78 20.13
N LEU A 486 7.52 17.05 18.84
CA LEU A 486 8.14 16.10 17.94
C LEU A 486 9.66 16.31 17.90
N GLU A 487 10.38 15.22 18.19
CA GLU A 487 11.85 15.16 18.19
C GLU A 487 12.32 13.95 17.38
N PHE A 488 13.43 14.10 16.67
CA PHE A 488 14.11 13.03 15.94
C PHE A 488 15.56 12.92 16.44
N ASN A 489 16.16 11.75 16.27
CA ASN A 489 17.53 11.47 16.72
C ASN A 489 18.57 12.03 15.74
N GLU A 490 18.41 11.73 14.44
CA GLU A 490 19.29 12.21 13.37
C GLU A 490 18.49 12.82 12.20
N PRO A 491 18.98 13.90 11.57
CA PRO A 491 18.43 14.38 10.32
C PRO A 491 18.78 13.43 9.16
N GLY A 492 17.86 13.25 8.22
CA GLY A 492 18.00 12.27 7.14
C GLY A 492 17.70 10.85 7.61
N ILE A 493 17.86 9.89 6.71
CA ILE A 493 17.59 8.47 6.97
C ILE A 493 18.90 7.76 7.28
N ASP A 494 19.06 7.34 8.53
CA ASP A 494 20.25 6.71 9.08
C ASP A 494 20.29 5.19 8.88
N CYS A 495 21.32 4.56 9.44
CA CYS A 495 21.52 3.11 9.39
C CYS A 495 20.40 2.36 10.13
N GLU A 496 19.95 2.88 11.27
CA GLU A 496 19.04 2.22 12.20
C GLU A 496 17.57 2.29 11.75
N MET A 497 17.22 3.16 10.81
CA MET A 497 15.92 3.16 10.13
C MET A 497 15.70 1.92 9.25
N CYS A 498 16.78 1.33 8.73
CA CYS A 498 16.73 0.10 7.92
C CYS A 498 17.20 -1.14 8.68
N HIS A 499 18.19 -1.00 9.55
CA HIS A 499 18.76 -2.13 10.28
C HIS A 499 18.19 -2.29 11.69
N GLY A 500 17.53 -1.28 12.25
CA GLY A 500 17.04 -1.29 13.62
C GLY A 500 18.11 -0.88 14.65
N PRO A 501 17.76 -0.91 15.96
CA PRO A 501 18.62 -0.45 17.04
C PRO A 501 19.96 -1.20 17.06
N SER A 502 21.06 -0.45 17.20
CA SER A 502 22.43 -0.98 17.10
C SER A 502 23.16 -1.13 18.43
N ALA A 503 22.62 -0.63 19.55
CA ALA A 503 23.34 -0.58 20.83
C ALA A 503 23.93 -1.93 21.26
N ASP A 504 23.10 -2.98 21.35
CA ASP A 504 23.56 -4.31 21.75
C ASP A 504 24.64 -4.83 20.81
N HIS A 505 24.47 -4.63 19.51
CA HIS A 505 25.45 -5.03 18.50
C HIS A 505 26.79 -4.31 18.64
N VAL A 506 26.77 -3.00 18.88
CA VAL A 506 27.99 -2.19 19.07
C VAL A 506 28.72 -2.64 20.33
N LEU A 507 27.99 -2.87 21.43
CA LEU A 507 28.55 -3.31 22.70
C LEU A 507 29.17 -4.72 22.59
N GLU A 508 28.43 -5.68 22.03
CA GLU A 508 28.91 -7.06 21.79
C GLU A 508 30.13 -7.08 20.87
N ALA A 509 30.09 -6.34 19.75
CA ALA A 509 31.20 -6.31 18.80
C ALA A 509 32.46 -5.67 19.41
N THR A 510 32.30 -4.62 20.23
CA THR A 510 33.42 -3.97 20.92
C THR A 510 34.03 -4.87 22.00
N ALA A 511 33.21 -5.70 22.65
CA ALA A 511 33.65 -6.72 23.60
C ALA A 511 34.20 -7.99 22.94
N ASN A 512 34.13 -8.11 21.60
CA ASN A 512 34.46 -9.32 20.83
C ASN A 512 33.61 -10.54 21.21
N GLU A 513 32.34 -10.31 21.57
CA GLU A 513 31.36 -11.30 22.02
C GLU A 513 30.21 -11.44 20.99
N TYR A 514 30.53 -11.79 19.75
CA TYR A 514 29.50 -11.93 18.71
C TYR A 514 28.64 -13.18 18.91
N HIS A 515 27.32 -12.99 18.97
CA HIS A 515 26.34 -14.08 19.03
C HIS A 515 25.49 -14.15 17.75
N PRO A 516 25.34 -15.35 17.15
CA PRO A 516 24.39 -15.55 16.06
C PRO A 516 22.97 -15.23 16.51
N LYS A 517 22.24 -14.47 15.69
CA LYS A 517 20.86 -14.07 15.95
C LYS A 517 19.95 -14.32 14.74
N PRO A 518 18.63 -14.45 14.93
CA PRO A 518 17.69 -14.53 13.82
C PRO A 518 17.83 -13.34 12.85
N PRO A 519 17.61 -13.53 11.53
CA PRO A 519 17.85 -12.49 10.52
C PRO A 519 17.12 -11.15 10.72
N LEU A 520 15.94 -11.18 11.34
CA LEU A 520 15.15 -9.98 11.65
C LEU A 520 15.52 -9.31 12.97
N THR A 521 16.35 -9.94 13.82
CA THR A 521 16.80 -9.34 15.07
C THR A 521 17.81 -8.23 14.77
N PRO A 522 17.56 -6.97 15.17
CA PRO A 522 18.42 -5.84 14.86
C PRO A 522 19.89 -6.02 15.31
N PRO A 523 20.89 -5.54 14.54
CA PRO A 523 20.79 -5.12 13.15
C PRO A 523 20.30 -6.21 12.19
N VAL A 524 19.30 -5.89 11.36
CA VAL A 524 18.72 -6.82 10.37
C VAL A 524 19.74 -7.26 9.34
N ASN A 525 19.71 -8.56 9.03
CA ASN A 525 20.45 -9.14 7.92
C ASN A 525 19.56 -9.28 6.67
N PHE A 526 19.64 -8.29 5.76
CA PHE A 526 18.86 -8.27 4.52
C PHE A 526 19.16 -9.42 3.54
N HIS A 527 20.26 -10.15 3.71
CA HIS A 527 20.57 -11.33 2.88
C HIS A 527 19.80 -12.59 3.30
N ALA A 528 19.19 -12.59 4.49
CA ALA A 528 18.58 -13.77 5.09
C ALA A 528 17.11 -13.55 5.51
N ILE A 529 16.47 -12.47 5.04
CA ILE A 529 15.03 -12.22 5.20
C ILE A 529 14.28 -12.43 3.89
N ASP A 530 12.98 -12.73 3.98
CA ASP A 530 12.15 -12.84 2.80
C ASP A 530 11.83 -11.46 2.17
N HIS A 531 11.42 -11.49 0.90
CA HIS A 531 11.14 -10.30 0.11
C HIS A 531 10.02 -9.42 0.68
N ARG A 532 9.02 -9.98 1.38
CA ARG A 532 7.93 -9.19 1.96
C ARG A 532 8.43 -8.40 3.16
N LYS A 533 9.24 -9.01 4.01
CA LYS A 533 9.90 -8.31 5.11
C LYS A 533 10.89 -7.26 4.62
N PHE A 534 11.65 -7.56 3.57
CA PHE A 534 12.52 -6.57 2.90
C PHE A 534 11.71 -5.34 2.46
N VAL A 535 10.65 -5.57 1.68
CA VAL A 535 9.80 -4.49 1.15
C VAL A 535 9.12 -3.72 2.28
N ALA A 536 8.68 -4.38 3.35
CA ALA A 536 8.04 -3.74 4.49
C ALA A 536 8.96 -2.72 5.20
N ILE A 537 10.27 -2.97 5.27
CA ILE A 537 11.23 -2.00 5.83
C ILE A 537 11.34 -0.75 4.93
N CYS A 538 11.32 -0.93 3.60
CA CYS A 538 11.33 0.17 2.64
C CYS A 538 9.99 0.94 2.64
N ALA A 539 8.90 0.22 2.91
CA ALA A 539 7.54 0.75 2.94
C ALA A 539 7.33 1.78 4.05
N GLN A 540 8.18 1.86 5.07
CA GLN A 540 8.11 2.93 6.07
C GLN A 540 8.06 4.34 5.45
N CYS A 541 8.64 4.52 4.25
CA CYS A 541 8.69 5.80 3.54
C CYS A 541 8.15 5.73 2.10
N HIS A 542 8.35 4.63 1.38
CA HIS A 542 8.02 4.50 -0.05
C HIS A 542 6.62 3.92 -0.32
N MET A 543 5.69 4.15 0.62
CA MET A 543 4.31 3.69 0.57
C MET A 543 3.34 4.84 0.93
N GLN A 544 2.05 4.62 0.72
CA GLN A 544 1.03 5.58 1.16
C GLN A 544 1.13 5.83 2.68
N SER A 545 1.50 7.05 3.07
CA SER A 545 1.73 7.44 4.47
C SER A 545 0.59 8.28 5.08
N ALA A 546 -0.63 8.13 4.57
CA ALA A 546 -1.78 8.97 4.93
C ALA A 546 -2.23 8.80 6.39
N ILE A 547 -1.92 7.64 6.97
CA ILE A 547 -2.29 7.30 8.34
C ILE A 547 -1.02 7.16 9.16
N ARG A 548 -0.94 7.97 10.20
CA ARG A 548 0.17 7.96 11.14
C ARG A 548 -0.43 7.79 12.54
N LYS A 549 0.04 6.78 13.27
CA LYS A 549 -0.38 6.52 14.65
C LYS A 549 0.88 6.35 15.50
N PRO A 550 1.06 7.14 16.57
CA PRO A 550 2.20 6.98 17.44
C PRO A 550 2.20 5.59 18.09
N GLY A 551 3.39 5.02 18.23
CA GLY A 551 3.64 3.84 19.04
C GLY A 551 3.46 4.12 20.53
N PRO A 552 3.54 3.08 21.39
CA PRO A 552 3.33 3.21 22.84
C PRO A 552 4.27 4.18 23.54
N ALA A 553 5.46 4.46 22.99
CA ALA A 553 6.39 5.46 23.52
C ALA A 553 6.47 6.73 22.63
N GLY A 554 5.44 6.94 21.78
CA GLY A 554 5.31 8.10 20.91
C GLY A 554 6.03 7.97 19.56
N GLU A 555 6.56 6.81 19.20
CA GLU A 555 7.31 6.58 17.96
C GLU A 555 6.46 6.81 16.72
N LEU A 556 7.00 7.47 15.69
CA LEU A 556 6.24 7.83 14.48
C LEU A 556 6.72 7.11 13.21
N ASN A 557 8.00 6.78 13.13
CA ASN A 557 8.61 6.16 11.95
C ASN A 557 9.47 4.94 12.26
N TYR A 558 9.39 4.44 13.50
CA TYR A 558 10.00 3.21 13.97
C TYR A 558 9.08 2.58 15.02
N SER A 559 9.42 1.39 15.49
CA SER A 559 8.66 0.68 16.53
C SER A 559 9.58 0.19 17.63
N SER A 560 9.17 0.43 18.87
CA SER A 560 9.78 -0.18 20.06
C SER A 560 9.19 -1.54 20.40
N ALA A 561 8.16 -2.02 19.69
CA ALA A 561 7.46 -3.25 20.06
C ALA A 561 7.27 -4.18 18.85
N GLY A 562 7.73 -5.44 18.99
CA GLY A 562 7.67 -6.41 17.91
C GLY A 562 8.79 -6.20 16.88
N ASP A 563 8.44 -6.11 15.60
CA ASP A 563 9.38 -5.68 14.56
C ASP A 563 9.78 -4.21 14.82
N PHE A 564 11.05 -3.84 14.58
CA PHE A 564 11.55 -2.47 14.85
C PHE A 564 11.04 -1.41 13.85
N PHE A 565 10.43 -1.85 12.75
CA PHE A 565 9.86 -1.01 11.71
C PHE A 565 8.34 -1.00 11.82
N THR A 566 7.71 0.07 11.32
CA THR A 566 6.25 0.16 11.30
C THR A 566 5.70 -0.53 10.07
N THR A 567 4.67 -1.36 10.25
CA THR A 567 3.76 -1.75 9.16
C THR A 567 2.56 -0.81 9.23
N GLY A 568 2.74 0.40 8.71
CA GLY A 568 1.73 1.46 8.76
C GLY A 568 0.40 1.03 8.11
N MET A 569 -0.70 1.51 8.66
CA MET A 569 -2.01 1.34 8.03
C MET A 569 -2.11 2.23 6.80
N ARG A 570 -2.74 1.73 5.75
CA ARG A 570 -3.13 2.43 4.54
C ARG A 570 -4.54 2.97 4.70
N GLU A 571 -4.82 4.12 4.12
CA GLU A 571 -6.21 4.51 3.90
C GLU A 571 -6.73 3.74 2.68
N PRO A 572 -7.97 3.20 2.73
CA PRO A 572 -8.55 2.49 1.59
C PRO A 572 -8.44 3.32 0.31
N PHE A 573 -7.93 2.72 -0.76
CA PHE A 573 -7.67 3.46 -2.01
C PHE A 573 -8.93 4.04 -2.66
N VAL A 574 -10.11 3.45 -2.42
CA VAL A 574 -11.40 4.04 -2.84
C VAL A 574 -11.68 5.39 -2.18
N GLU A 575 -11.05 5.66 -1.03
CA GLU A 575 -11.25 6.85 -0.20
C GLU A 575 -10.09 7.85 -0.32
N PHE A 576 -9.08 7.52 -1.13
CA PHE A 576 -7.92 8.37 -1.31
C PHE A 576 -8.11 9.37 -2.46
N SER A 577 -7.33 10.46 -2.44
CA SER A 577 -7.34 11.51 -3.46
C SER A 577 -7.17 10.95 -4.88
N ARG A 578 -8.02 11.39 -5.83
CA ARG A 578 -7.91 10.94 -7.22
C ARG A 578 -6.62 11.36 -7.90
N LYS A 579 -5.93 12.39 -7.40
CA LYS A 579 -4.60 12.78 -7.89
C LYS A 579 -3.57 11.64 -7.75
N GLY A 580 -3.79 10.70 -6.83
CA GLY A 580 -2.94 9.52 -6.63
C GLY A 580 -3.09 8.43 -7.69
N PHE A 581 -4.10 8.51 -8.58
CA PHE A 581 -4.47 7.41 -9.47
C PHE A 581 -4.80 7.86 -10.89
N TYR A 582 -4.44 7.03 -11.86
CA TYR A 582 -5.01 7.06 -13.21
C TYR A 582 -6.44 6.48 -13.21
N LYS A 583 -7.22 6.76 -14.26
CA LYS A 583 -8.59 6.23 -14.41
C LYS A 583 -8.63 4.72 -14.67
N ASP A 584 -7.53 4.17 -15.18
CA ASP A 584 -7.35 2.73 -15.38
C ASP A 584 -6.93 1.98 -14.11
N GLY A 585 -6.79 2.67 -12.97
CA GLY A 585 -6.48 2.07 -11.68
C GLY A 585 -5.00 2.12 -11.29
N ARG A 586 -4.09 2.46 -12.21
CA ARG A 586 -2.66 2.52 -11.92
C ARG A 586 -2.33 3.70 -11.01
N PHE A 587 -1.27 3.54 -10.22
CA PHE A 587 -0.83 4.62 -9.33
C PHE A 587 -0.10 5.71 -10.12
N ARG A 588 -0.43 6.95 -9.78
CA ARG A 588 0.11 8.14 -10.42
C ARG A 588 1.23 8.80 -9.62
N GLN A 589 1.34 8.59 -8.32
CA GLN A 589 2.34 9.28 -7.48
C GLN A 589 3.39 8.34 -6.91
N THR A 590 4.64 8.80 -6.81
CA THR A 590 5.79 8.04 -6.26
C THR A 590 5.64 7.58 -4.81
N THR A 591 4.68 8.12 -4.07
CA THR A 591 4.29 7.61 -2.75
C THR A 591 3.69 6.21 -2.82
N PHE A 592 3.31 5.70 -3.99
CA PHE A 592 2.73 4.37 -4.18
C PHE A 592 3.68 3.37 -4.85
N ILE A 593 5.00 3.57 -4.75
CA ILE A 593 5.98 2.68 -5.40
C ILE A 593 5.90 1.25 -4.84
N VAL A 594 5.76 1.11 -3.52
CA VAL A 594 5.61 -0.22 -2.89
C VAL A 594 4.30 -0.87 -3.33
N GLU A 595 3.19 -0.15 -3.31
CA GLU A 595 1.89 -0.65 -3.76
C GLU A 595 1.93 -1.10 -5.23
N ALA A 596 2.59 -0.33 -6.11
CA ALA A 596 2.77 -0.70 -7.50
C ALA A 596 3.63 -1.97 -7.66
N LEU A 597 4.72 -2.10 -6.89
CA LEU A 597 5.54 -3.31 -6.87
C LEU A 597 4.74 -4.52 -6.37
N GLU A 598 3.95 -4.36 -5.32
CA GLU A 598 3.13 -5.42 -4.71
C GLU A 598 2.06 -5.95 -5.66
N ARG A 599 1.56 -5.12 -6.58
CA ARG A 599 0.66 -5.56 -7.67
C ARG A 599 1.33 -6.49 -8.67
N SER A 600 2.66 -6.44 -8.79
CA SER A 600 3.37 -7.16 -9.84
C SER A 600 3.47 -8.67 -9.63
N GLN A 601 3.43 -9.45 -10.70
CA GLN A 601 3.79 -10.88 -10.64
C GLN A 601 5.24 -11.10 -10.19
N CYS A 602 6.13 -10.12 -10.42
CA CYS A 602 7.52 -10.17 -9.95
C CYS A 602 7.58 -10.25 -8.42
N PHE A 603 6.73 -9.48 -7.73
CA PHE A 603 6.59 -9.57 -6.27
C PHE A 603 5.78 -10.80 -5.87
N LYS A 604 4.56 -10.95 -6.40
CA LYS A 604 3.60 -11.98 -5.97
C LYS A 604 4.12 -13.42 -6.17
N LYS A 605 4.86 -13.68 -7.25
CA LYS A 605 5.34 -15.02 -7.64
C LYS A 605 6.86 -15.11 -7.75
N GLY A 606 7.52 -14.03 -8.15
CA GLY A 606 8.99 -14.00 -8.35
C GLY A 606 9.80 -13.71 -7.08
N ALA A 607 9.16 -13.41 -5.95
CA ALA A 607 9.81 -13.05 -4.69
C ALA A 607 10.84 -11.90 -4.83
N VAL A 608 10.61 -10.97 -5.75
CA VAL A 608 11.45 -9.78 -5.95
C VAL A 608 11.27 -8.81 -4.77
N SER A 609 12.37 -8.18 -4.36
CA SER A 609 12.39 -7.10 -3.37
C SER A 609 13.03 -5.84 -3.95
N CYS A 610 12.96 -4.71 -3.23
CA CYS A 610 13.66 -3.48 -3.62
C CYS A 610 15.18 -3.75 -3.80
N GLY A 611 15.75 -4.55 -2.89
CA GLY A 611 17.15 -4.96 -2.92
C GLY A 611 17.54 -5.87 -4.07
N THR A 612 16.60 -6.37 -4.88
CA THR A 612 16.93 -7.07 -6.12
C THR A 612 17.59 -6.10 -7.12
N CYS A 613 17.04 -4.88 -7.24
CA CYS A 613 17.45 -3.88 -8.24
C CYS A 613 18.22 -2.69 -7.63
N HIS A 614 17.97 -2.37 -6.37
CA HIS A 614 18.60 -1.25 -5.67
C HIS A 614 19.73 -1.70 -4.74
N ASN A 615 20.75 -0.85 -4.62
CA ASN A 615 21.78 -0.94 -3.59
C ASN A 615 21.93 0.43 -2.91
N PRO A 616 21.50 0.57 -1.64
CA PRO A 616 21.62 1.82 -0.90
C PRO A 616 23.05 2.14 -0.47
N HIS A 617 23.94 1.14 -0.50
CA HIS A 617 25.35 1.22 -0.13
C HIS A 617 26.20 0.81 -1.34
N ALA A 618 26.08 1.55 -2.44
CA ALA A 618 26.79 1.22 -3.67
C ALA A 618 28.22 1.79 -3.64
N HIS A 619 29.19 0.96 -4.05
CA HIS A 619 30.61 1.34 -4.08
C HIS A 619 30.93 2.43 -5.12
N ASP A 620 30.04 2.66 -6.09
CA ASP A 620 30.18 3.71 -7.09
C ASP A 620 29.43 4.98 -6.69
N SER A 621 30.19 6.06 -6.44
CA SER A 621 29.64 7.38 -6.11
C SER A 621 28.69 7.93 -7.19
N ALA A 622 28.84 7.53 -8.45
CA ALA A 622 27.94 7.95 -9.53
C ALA A 622 26.58 7.23 -9.50
N SER A 623 26.49 6.10 -8.80
CA SER A 623 25.24 5.37 -8.57
C SER A 623 24.49 5.82 -7.31
N ASN A 624 25.18 6.44 -6.33
CA ASN A 624 24.58 6.93 -5.08
C ASN A 624 23.37 7.87 -5.25
N PRO A 625 23.29 8.71 -6.30
CA PRO A 625 22.09 9.50 -6.57
C PRO A 625 20.87 8.68 -7.00
N THR A 626 20.98 7.43 -7.43
CA THR A 626 19.82 6.60 -7.79
C THR A 626 19.72 5.30 -6.99
N SER A 627 20.81 4.92 -6.31
CA SER A 627 20.96 3.65 -5.60
C SER A 627 20.60 2.45 -6.47
N LEU A 628 20.90 2.51 -7.78
CA LEU A 628 20.62 1.43 -8.74
C LEU A 628 21.85 0.55 -8.96
N LYS A 629 21.67 -0.78 -8.92
CA LYS A 629 22.75 -1.74 -9.19
C LYS A 629 23.18 -1.77 -10.67
N PHE A 630 22.20 -1.68 -11.57
CA PHE A 630 22.39 -1.93 -13.00
C PHE A 630 22.32 -0.63 -13.81
N ARG A 631 23.13 0.37 -13.45
CA ARG A 631 23.04 1.71 -14.06
C ARG A 631 23.41 1.72 -15.54
N ASP A 632 24.53 1.08 -15.89
CA ASP A 632 25.07 1.11 -17.25
C ASP A 632 24.38 0.09 -18.16
N ASN A 633 23.80 -0.97 -17.58
CA ASN A 633 23.01 -1.96 -18.31
C ASN A 633 21.70 -2.32 -17.56
N PRO A 634 20.68 -1.44 -17.61
CA PRO A 634 19.43 -1.61 -16.87
C PRO A 634 18.72 -2.94 -17.09
N ASP A 635 18.81 -3.53 -18.29
CA ASP A 635 18.10 -4.77 -18.62
C ASP A 635 18.58 -5.99 -17.81
N GLN A 636 19.76 -5.90 -17.16
CA GLN A 636 20.25 -6.92 -16.23
C GLN A 636 19.34 -7.09 -15.01
N MET A 637 18.58 -6.06 -14.65
CA MET A 637 17.59 -6.17 -13.56
C MET A 637 16.44 -7.13 -13.91
N CYS A 638 16.15 -7.30 -15.20
CA CYS A 638 15.07 -8.15 -15.70
C CYS A 638 15.62 -9.54 -16.10
N THR A 639 16.72 -9.55 -16.85
CA THR A 639 17.27 -10.75 -17.49
C THR A 639 18.00 -11.69 -16.52
N GLY A 640 18.17 -11.31 -15.25
CA GLY A 640 18.57 -12.22 -14.18
C GLY A 640 17.55 -13.36 -13.96
N CYS A 641 16.26 -13.07 -14.12
CA CYS A 641 15.18 -14.07 -14.07
C CYS A 641 14.65 -14.41 -15.47
N HIS A 642 14.56 -13.42 -16.35
CA HIS A 642 14.10 -13.60 -17.73
C HIS A 642 15.26 -13.93 -18.68
N THR A 643 15.93 -15.05 -18.42
CA THR A 643 17.18 -15.45 -19.08
C THR A 643 17.05 -15.63 -20.59
N GLN A 644 15.85 -15.96 -21.09
CA GLN A 644 15.56 -16.07 -22.52
C GLN A 644 15.77 -14.77 -23.32
N PHE A 645 15.83 -13.62 -22.64
CA PHE A 645 16.03 -12.30 -23.25
C PHE A 645 17.43 -11.73 -22.98
N GLN A 646 18.38 -12.54 -22.49
CA GLN A 646 19.78 -12.11 -22.38
C GLN A 646 20.43 -11.90 -23.75
N ASP A 647 20.00 -12.65 -24.75
CA ASP A 647 20.40 -12.42 -26.14
C ASP A 647 19.70 -11.19 -26.71
N SER A 648 20.49 -10.25 -27.22
CA SER A 648 19.98 -8.99 -27.77
C SER A 648 19.10 -9.18 -29.01
N ALA A 649 19.29 -10.26 -29.79
CA ALA A 649 18.43 -10.54 -30.94
C ALA A 649 17.06 -11.04 -30.49
N ARG A 650 17.00 -11.89 -29.44
CA ARG A 650 15.73 -12.26 -28.78
C ARG A 650 15.02 -11.07 -28.14
N ALA A 651 15.75 -10.17 -27.49
CA ALA A 651 15.18 -8.95 -26.93
C ALA A 651 14.64 -8.01 -28.02
N ALA A 652 15.34 -7.88 -29.15
CA ALA A 652 14.89 -7.14 -30.32
C ALA A 652 13.65 -7.79 -30.97
N GLU A 653 13.62 -9.11 -31.08
CA GLU A 653 12.45 -9.88 -31.58
C GLU A 653 11.24 -9.66 -30.67
N HIS A 654 11.43 -9.70 -29.35
CA HIS A 654 10.36 -9.49 -28.37
C HIS A 654 9.82 -8.04 -28.37
N SER A 655 10.73 -7.06 -28.37
CA SER A 655 10.36 -5.64 -28.33
C SER A 655 9.92 -5.09 -29.67
N HIS A 656 10.23 -5.79 -30.78
CA HIS A 656 10.08 -5.32 -32.15
C HIS A 656 10.84 -4.02 -32.47
N HIS A 657 11.92 -3.77 -31.73
CA HIS A 657 12.82 -2.64 -31.93
C HIS A 657 14.23 -3.14 -32.25
N SER A 658 15.06 -2.29 -32.88
CA SER A 658 16.47 -2.66 -33.07
C SER A 658 17.16 -2.80 -31.71
N ALA A 659 18.03 -3.81 -31.56
CA ALA A 659 18.68 -4.18 -30.30
C ALA A 659 19.40 -3.01 -29.60
N SER A 660 19.92 -2.05 -30.36
CA SER A 660 20.62 -0.88 -29.84
C SER A 660 19.73 0.31 -29.48
N SER A 661 18.44 0.27 -29.83
CA SER A 661 17.52 1.39 -29.60
C SER A 661 16.98 1.43 -28.17
N GLU A 662 16.56 2.61 -27.71
CA GLU A 662 15.90 2.77 -26.41
C GLU A 662 14.62 1.93 -26.30
N GLY A 663 13.91 1.73 -27.41
CA GLY A 663 12.69 0.91 -27.46
C GLY A 663 12.94 -0.58 -27.22
N SER A 664 14.17 -1.08 -27.38
CA SER A 664 14.52 -2.47 -27.07
C SER A 664 14.86 -2.71 -25.59
N ARG A 665 14.88 -1.66 -24.76
CA ARG A 665 15.16 -1.78 -23.31
C ARG A 665 13.91 -2.24 -22.56
N CYS A 666 14.06 -3.19 -21.65
CA CYS A 666 12.95 -3.74 -20.87
C CYS A 666 12.22 -2.63 -20.11
N VAL A 667 12.99 -1.77 -19.45
CA VAL A 667 12.47 -0.66 -18.63
C VAL A 667 11.71 0.39 -19.43
N SER A 668 11.89 0.49 -20.74
CA SER A 668 11.18 1.47 -21.58
C SER A 668 9.67 1.18 -21.65
N CYS A 669 9.32 -0.11 -21.75
CA CYS A 669 7.92 -0.53 -21.85
C CYS A 669 7.36 -1.06 -20.53
N HIS A 670 8.16 -1.79 -19.76
CA HIS A 670 7.73 -2.44 -18.51
C HIS A 670 7.86 -1.55 -17.27
N MET A 671 8.63 -0.48 -17.35
CA MET A 671 8.73 0.52 -16.28
C MET A 671 8.61 1.93 -16.87
N PRO A 672 7.48 2.27 -17.51
CA PRO A 672 7.35 3.57 -18.18
C PRO A 672 7.41 4.71 -17.16
N ARG A 673 7.87 5.89 -17.59
CA ARG A 673 7.94 7.08 -16.73
C ARG A 673 6.56 7.71 -16.61
N ILE A 674 5.73 7.18 -15.71
CA ILE A 674 4.33 7.61 -15.53
C ILE A 674 3.98 7.92 -14.07
N MET A 675 4.94 7.88 -13.15
CA MET A 675 4.69 8.27 -11.75
C MET A 675 5.18 9.70 -11.50
N ASP A 676 4.31 10.59 -11.03
CA ASP A 676 4.62 11.93 -10.55
C ASP A 676 5.61 11.86 -9.38
N ALA A 677 6.79 12.43 -9.62
CA ALA A 677 7.91 12.52 -8.70
C ALA A 677 8.28 14.00 -8.52
N LEU A 678 7.36 14.78 -7.95
CA LEU A 678 7.47 16.23 -7.85
C LEU A 678 7.41 16.90 -9.24
N LEU A 679 8.55 17.21 -9.86
CA LEU A 679 8.66 17.96 -11.13
C LEU A 679 9.26 17.12 -12.27
N PHE A 680 9.25 15.79 -12.13
CA PHE A 680 9.60 14.84 -13.19
C PHE A 680 8.75 13.58 -13.05
N ARG A 681 8.79 12.71 -14.05
CA ARG A 681 8.17 11.38 -13.98
C ARG A 681 9.18 10.29 -13.63
N ALA A 682 8.93 9.59 -12.53
CA ALA A 682 9.62 8.37 -12.16
C ALA A 682 9.06 7.14 -12.89
N ARG A 683 9.88 6.09 -12.90
CA ARG A 683 9.58 4.77 -13.47
C ARG A 683 8.47 4.09 -12.65
N TYR A 684 7.48 3.50 -13.33
CA TYR A 684 6.41 2.70 -12.71
C TYR A 684 6.93 1.33 -12.27
N HIS A 685 6.41 0.81 -11.14
CA HIS A 685 6.93 -0.38 -10.50
C HIS A 685 6.00 -1.61 -10.56
N GLN A 686 4.84 -1.51 -11.19
CA GLN A 686 4.07 -2.70 -11.60
C GLN A 686 4.60 -3.18 -12.96
N MET A 687 5.68 -3.96 -12.93
CA MET A 687 6.54 -4.20 -14.11
C MET A 687 5.96 -5.15 -15.16
N ASP A 688 4.91 -5.87 -14.80
CA ASP A 688 4.13 -6.78 -15.63
C ASP A 688 2.86 -6.12 -16.21
N ASP A 689 2.66 -4.82 -15.98
CA ASP A 689 1.65 -4.02 -16.65
C ASP A 689 2.04 -3.79 -18.11
N ILE A 690 1.41 -4.52 -19.02
CA ILE A 690 1.63 -4.40 -20.46
C ILE A 690 0.76 -3.24 -20.99
N PRO A 691 1.29 -2.37 -21.87
CA PRO A 691 0.52 -1.27 -22.44
C PRO A 691 -0.85 -1.69 -22.96
N ASN A 692 -1.92 -1.18 -22.34
CA ASN A 692 -3.29 -1.49 -22.68
C ASN A 692 -3.88 -0.40 -23.60
N ALA A 693 -3.94 -0.69 -24.89
CA ALA A 693 -4.48 0.22 -25.89
C ALA A 693 -5.97 0.53 -25.66
N ASP A 694 -6.77 -0.43 -25.20
CA ASP A 694 -8.20 -0.21 -24.95
C ASP A 694 -8.43 0.77 -23.80
N MET A 695 -7.66 0.67 -22.70
CA MET A 695 -7.73 1.65 -21.60
C MET A 695 -7.28 3.03 -22.04
N THR A 696 -6.23 3.10 -22.87
CA THR A 696 -5.73 4.36 -23.42
C THR A 696 -6.76 4.99 -24.37
N ARG A 697 -7.42 4.19 -25.22
CA ARG A 697 -8.52 4.66 -26.08
C ARG A 697 -9.68 5.19 -25.24
N ARG A 698 -9.99 4.51 -24.14
CA ARG A 698 -11.11 4.84 -23.25
C ARG A 698 -10.88 6.13 -22.49
N PHE A 699 -9.72 6.31 -21.87
CA PHE A 699 -9.45 7.41 -20.93
C PHE A 699 -8.50 8.49 -21.48
N GLY A 700 -7.83 8.23 -22.60
CA GLY A 700 -6.80 9.09 -23.16
C GLY A 700 -5.42 8.89 -22.51
N GLN A 701 -4.38 9.43 -23.15
CA GLN A 701 -2.99 9.28 -22.71
C GLN A 701 -2.71 9.97 -21.37
N ASP A 702 -3.45 11.01 -21.01
CA ASP A 702 -3.26 11.74 -19.75
C ASP A 702 -3.76 10.96 -18.53
N GLU A 703 -4.85 10.18 -18.69
CA GLU A 703 -5.52 9.45 -17.60
C GLU A 703 -5.35 7.92 -17.68
N SER A 704 -4.66 7.42 -18.71
CA SER A 704 -4.26 6.03 -18.91
C SER A 704 -3.02 5.97 -19.83
N PRO A 705 -1.84 6.41 -19.36
CA PRO A 705 -0.66 6.55 -20.22
C PRO A 705 -0.17 5.21 -20.77
N ASN A 706 -0.01 5.15 -22.09
CA ASN A 706 0.56 4.01 -22.79
C ASN A 706 2.07 4.21 -23.00
N ALA A 707 2.88 3.21 -22.69
CA ALA A 707 4.34 3.29 -22.83
C ALA A 707 4.77 3.56 -24.28
N CYS A 708 4.07 3.01 -25.28
CA CYS A 708 4.39 3.22 -26.69
C CYS A 708 4.20 4.70 -27.09
N LEU A 709 3.14 5.34 -26.61
CA LEU A 709 2.80 6.72 -26.95
C LEU A 709 3.69 7.76 -26.25
N LEU A 710 4.53 7.35 -25.28
CA LEU A 710 5.56 8.22 -24.72
C LEU A 710 6.65 8.55 -25.77
N CYS A 711 6.98 7.59 -26.64
CA CYS A 711 7.95 7.77 -27.73
C CYS A 711 7.26 8.08 -29.06
N HIS A 712 6.11 7.46 -29.34
CA HIS A 712 5.36 7.62 -30.58
C HIS A 712 4.25 8.68 -30.46
N GLN A 713 4.63 9.91 -30.13
CA GLN A 713 3.68 11.00 -29.79
C GLN A 713 2.75 11.43 -30.94
N SER A 714 3.08 11.07 -32.19
CA SER A 714 2.24 11.32 -33.37
C SER A 714 1.23 10.21 -33.67
N LYS A 715 1.18 9.17 -32.82
CA LYS A 715 0.29 8.01 -32.95
C LYS A 715 -0.79 8.04 -31.87
N ASP A 716 -1.79 7.19 -32.03
CA ASP A 716 -2.92 7.05 -31.12
C ASP A 716 -3.06 5.61 -30.59
N ALA A 717 -4.06 5.39 -29.74
CA ALA A 717 -4.33 4.09 -29.16
C ALA A 717 -4.74 3.03 -30.20
N ASP A 718 -5.35 3.42 -31.32
CA ASP A 718 -5.72 2.51 -32.40
C ASP A 718 -4.48 1.97 -33.12
N TRP A 719 -3.50 2.83 -33.36
CA TRP A 719 -2.20 2.41 -33.87
C TRP A 719 -1.53 1.41 -32.91
N VAL A 720 -1.52 1.68 -31.60
CA VAL A 720 -0.94 0.74 -30.61
C VAL A 720 -1.66 -0.60 -30.67
N GLN A 721 -3.00 -0.62 -30.69
CA GLN A 721 -3.77 -1.85 -30.77
C GLN A 721 -3.45 -2.64 -32.05
N GLN A 722 -3.31 -1.97 -33.19
CA GLN A 722 -2.94 -2.62 -34.45
C GLN A 722 -1.55 -3.27 -34.37
N GLN A 723 -0.56 -2.59 -33.79
CA GLN A 723 0.78 -3.17 -33.62
C GLN A 723 0.76 -4.41 -32.71
N LEU A 724 0.15 -4.29 -31.51
CA LEU A 724 0.07 -5.40 -30.56
C LEU A 724 -0.67 -6.62 -31.13
N SER A 725 -1.75 -6.39 -31.87
CA SER A 725 -2.50 -7.47 -32.55
C SER A 725 -1.68 -8.15 -33.64
N ALA A 726 -0.93 -7.38 -34.45
CA ALA A 726 -0.08 -7.92 -35.50
C ALA A 726 1.05 -8.80 -34.95
N TRP A 727 1.57 -8.49 -33.76
CA TRP A 727 2.62 -9.32 -33.14
C TRP A 727 2.08 -10.64 -32.59
N ARG A 728 0.88 -10.61 -32.00
CA ARG A 728 0.22 -11.82 -31.47
C ARG A 728 -0.13 -12.82 -32.58
N SER A 729 -0.57 -12.37 -33.74
CA SER A 729 -0.89 -13.26 -34.88
C SER A 729 0.35 -13.95 -35.45
N VAL A 730 1.52 -13.30 -35.42
CA VAL A 730 2.82 -13.91 -35.80
C VAL A 730 3.29 -14.93 -34.76
N ALA A 731 3.02 -14.73 -33.47
CA ALA A 731 3.39 -15.69 -32.42
C ALA A 731 2.54 -16.97 -32.44
N VAL A 732 1.25 -16.87 -32.79
CA VAL A 732 0.34 -18.03 -32.92
C VAL A 732 0.62 -18.85 -34.18
N SER A 733 1.16 -18.24 -35.24
CA SER A 733 1.53 -18.95 -36.48
C SER A 733 2.90 -19.64 -36.44
N ARG A 734 3.67 -19.45 -35.35
CA ARG A 734 4.98 -20.07 -35.10
C ARG A 734 4.95 -21.18 -34.02
N LYS A 735 3.79 -21.43 -33.41
CA LYS A 735 3.51 -22.60 -32.57
C LYS A 735 2.64 -23.57 -33.36
#